data_AF-A0A1I3MS29-F1
#
_entry.id   AF-A0A1I3MS29-F1
#
_cell.length_a   1.000
_cell.length_b   1.000
_cell.length_c   1.000
_cell.angle_alpha   90.00
_cell.angle_beta   90.00
_cell.angle_gamma   90.00
#
_symmetry.space_group_name_H-M   'P 1'
#
loop_
_entity.id
_entity.type
_entity.pdbx_description
1 polymer ?
#
loop_
_entity_poly.entity_id
_entity_poly.type
_entity_poly.pdbx_seq_one_letter_code
_entity_poly.pdbx_strand_id
1 'polypeptide(L)'
;MIKNYFEKLIDRPIETVIKADDRDNISTEVTEYVITNEIGKKIKDFFQAYNDYSGANGVWISGFFGSGKSHLLKIISYVLENKEYDGWKSGELFAEKVDNDAVLKDDILKATRVPSESVLFNIDQQAQITSKEDANAILSVFYKVFYDHLGYYGFQPHVAEFEMWLDSKGKYDAFKTEYAKVNDNTWEVDRLEYFVLDVKDVLATVFNESADKYENILDELEDRNKQSIEDFCNRVKAYIDSKPKGFRLNFFVDEVGQYISDNTKLMLNLQTIAETLATKTKGNSWILVTSQEDMETVVGDMNKSQQNDFSRIQARFKIKIPLTSANVDEVIEKRLLDKNDNAQEELGAAHKKNGSHLESLLSFSEAGVQFKGYKDDADYANKFPFVPYQFDLFQQCRIALSNHNAFQGKHASVGERSMLGVFQQVIKAIQERDKNALVSFDLMFEGIRNELRGEIQQSIILAEKQLDDVFAIKVLKALFLVKYFGNFKTTKRNISVLLIDDINVDLKAHETKIDTALTILENQSYVQRNGDIYEFLTDDEKDVEEEIKNTSIDEQAVTQLLKEILYDDIIEVNRIKYLENKQDYDFTTKIDGSFFGREKELEIEIITDDSSKDFNESHIQSQTMGSTGMKVVLASNATFMRDVRMYIKTAKYEMQNRGSGTRPQVARILQEKSMQNVTRKNNLKVMANTALAASKIYLNGGKLEMTNSSDGKTRVINAFQKLVAVVYPNLRMLKAVTFTEDTIVSTVRSAPEMLFTEEEAIMSEAEGEILSEILKRKKRSDRTTLNDLKNVFIKKPYGWYPNAIWTITAKLYKRGKIEAKQDSNLLDNDAFLNALLNSSNHGNTILEPQASFDATAVNKLKEAYKDAFNESCPLREAKDVATAFKDKLIQMRIDVNQLLANKQSYHFLKSLEPFSEKLERWSKKDYSFFITNLSEFEDDLLDGKEDLLSPIQTFMNGEQRKIYDEVKALLEGNTANFDYIQSDELETLKTLISTNTPYKGSAVQLAKAAKDQLSKKVITLIDEEKTNFTKTAEDFIADITNRKAFKNLGIEQQTNVISALSYKKSAITNERYISNIRQSQHQLSQIHTDALNLMANLAAPKQEDGKVKEPVAKYIRRSQIHVDYDKNELVSEEDVNDYVEALREAFLKRINENIKINLK
;
A
#
# COMPACT_ATOMS: atom_id res chain seq x y z
N MET A 1 -2.92 27.97 65.71
CA MET A 1 -2.21 26.74 65.30
C MET A 1 -3.24 25.65 65.14
N ILE A 2 -3.15 24.84 64.09
CA ILE A 2 -4.15 23.79 63.80
C ILE A 2 -4.31 22.82 64.97
N LYS A 3 -3.23 22.53 65.71
CA LYS A 3 -3.28 21.59 66.86
C LYS A 3 -4.33 21.93 67.93
N ASN A 4 -4.72 23.20 68.04
CA ASN A 4 -5.70 23.67 69.01
C ASN A 4 -7.16 23.48 68.55
N TYR A 5 -7.39 23.02 67.32
CA TYR A 5 -8.73 22.80 66.77
C TYR A 5 -9.30 21.42 67.08
N PHE A 6 -8.44 20.43 67.34
CA PHE A 6 -8.88 19.06 67.57
C PHE A 6 -9.34 18.85 69.01
N GLU A 7 -10.38 18.06 69.20
CA GLU A 7 -10.89 17.70 70.53
C GLU A 7 -9.92 16.75 71.25
N LYS A 8 -9.35 15.81 70.52
CA LYS A 8 -8.41 14.81 71.04
C LYS A 8 -6.98 15.17 70.67
N LEU A 9 -6.02 14.86 71.54
CA LEU A 9 -4.58 15.08 71.27
C LEU A 9 -4.12 14.28 70.05
N ILE A 10 -3.47 14.95 69.10
CA ILE A 10 -2.97 14.34 67.86
C ILE A 10 -1.77 13.42 68.13
N ASP A 11 -1.01 13.68 69.19
CA ASP A 11 0.19 12.91 69.53
C ASP A 11 -0.07 11.58 70.24
N ARG A 12 -1.33 11.30 70.57
CA ARG A 12 -1.69 10.05 71.25
C ARG A 12 -1.32 8.81 70.42
N PRO A 13 -0.89 7.71 71.06
CA PRO A 13 -0.60 6.47 70.36
C PRO A 13 -1.89 5.89 69.80
N ILE A 14 -1.91 5.65 68.48
CA ILE A 14 -2.99 4.92 67.82
C ILE A 14 -2.38 3.59 67.40
N GLU A 15 -2.82 2.49 68.01
CA GLU A 15 -2.32 1.17 67.62
C GLU A 15 -2.67 0.90 66.16
N THR A 16 -1.72 0.41 65.37
CA THR A 16 -1.90 0.13 63.94
C THR A 16 -2.07 -1.36 63.63
N VAL A 17 -1.75 -2.26 64.57
CA VAL A 17 -1.78 -3.73 64.43
C VAL A 17 -2.68 -4.35 65.52
N ILE A 18 -3.53 -5.30 65.15
CA ILE A 18 -4.44 -5.99 66.08
C ILE A 18 -3.82 -7.31 66.51
N LYS A 19 -3.71 -7.53 67.80
CA LYS A 19 -3.37 -8.84 68.38
C LYS A 19 -4.62 -9.46 68.97
N ALA A 20 -4.99 -10.65 68.51
CA ALA A 20 -6.17 -11.37 69.01
C ALA A 20 -6.05 -11.73 70.51
N ASP A 21 -4.82 -11.93 70.99
CA ASP A 21 -4.53 -12.36 72.36
C ASP A 21 -4.32 -11.19 73.34
N ASP A 22 -4.32 -9.94 72.88
CA ASP A 22 -4.12 -8.77 73.72
C ASP A 22 -5.41 -8.41 74.47
N ARG A 23 -5.38 -8.60 75.80
CA ARG A 23 -6.49 -8.35 76.73
C ARG A 23 -6.28 -7.13 77.63
N ASP A 24 -5.14 -6.45 77.53
CA ASP A 24 -4.77 -5.39 78.49
C ASP A 24 -5.38 -4.02 78.15
N ASN A 25 -5.84 -3.81 76.90
CA ASN A 25 -6.32 -2.51 76.39
C ASN A 25 -7.78 -2.52 75.88
N ILE A 26 -8.62 -3.43 76.38
CA ILE A 26 -9.98 -3.67 75.84
C ILE A 26 -10.88 -2.42 75.87
N SER A 27 -10.90 -1.68 76.99
CA SER A 27 -11.70 -0.47 77.16
C SER A 27 -11.33 0.62 76.14
N THR A 28 -10.02 0.78 75.89
CA THR A 28 -9.47 1.75 74.93
C THR A 28 -9.80 1.35 73.50
N GLU A 29 -9.62 0.07 73.13
CA GLU A 29 -9.96 -0.44 71.79
C GLU A 29 -11.45 -0.26 71.47
N VAL A 30 -12.33 -0.62 72.41
CA VAL A 30 -13.77 -0.45 72.25
C VAL A 30 -14.12 1.03 72.16
N THR A 31 -13.47 1.93 72.91
CA THR A 31 -13.68 3.38 72.89
C THR A 31 -13.14 4.07 71.64
N GLU A 32 -12.12 3.53 70.98
CA GLU A 32 -11.60 4.10 69.74
C GLU A 32 -12.28 3.56 68.46
N TYR A 33 -13.05 2.47 68.55
CA TYR A 33 -13.75 1.91 67.40
C TYR A 33 -14.86 2.85 66.86
N VAL A 34 -14.83 3.18 65.57
CA VAL A 34 -15.85 4.05 64.95
C VAL A 34 -16.88 3.20 64.22
N ILE A 35 -18.16 3.39 64.54
CA ILE A 35 -19.27 2.79 63.80
C ILE A 35 -19.65 3.75 62.68
N THR A 36 -19.23 3.44 61.44
CA THR A 36 -19.66 4.19 60.26
C THR A 36 -21.12 3.91 59.95
N ASN A 37 -21.76 4.78 59.19
CA ASN A 37 -23.16 4.60 58.79
C ASN A 37 -23.39 3.30 58.00
N GLU A 38 -22.41 2.86 57.22
CA GLU A 38 -22.47 1.59 56.48
C GLU A 38 -22.36 0.38 57.42
N ILE A 39 -21.35 0.36 58.30
CA ILE A 39 -21.16 -0.73 59.26
C ILE A 39 -22.38 -0.86 60.16
N GLY A 40 -22.93 0.26 60.66
CA GLY A 40 -24.14 0.29 61.49
C GLY A 40 -25.31 -0.44 60.83
N LYS A 41 -25.56 -0.21 59.53
CA LYS A 41 -26.62 -0.92 58.79
C LYS A 41 -26.36 -2.43 58.70
N LYS A 42 -25.11 -2.86 58.55
CA LYS A 42 -24.75 -4.28 58.38
C LYS A 42 -24.76 -5.06 59.69
N ILE A 43 -24.29 -4.46 60.79
CA ILE A 43 -24.30 -5.12 62.11
C ILE A 43 -25.72 -5.21 62.70
N LYS A 44 -26.65 -4.36 62.25
CA LYS A 44 -28.06 -4.41 62.64
C LYS A 44 -28.71 -5.76 62.37
N ASP A 45 -28.54 -6.29 61.16
CA ASP A 45 -29.09 -7.61 60.79
C ASP A 45 -28.52 -8.73 61.67
N PHE A 46 -27.24 -8.61 62.06
CA PHE A 46 -26.60 -9.54 62.98
C PHE A 46 -27.19 -9.46 64.39
N PHE A 47 -27.25 -8.29 65.01
CA PHE A 47 -27.76 -8.15 66.39
C PHE A 47 -29.24 -8.54 66.49
N GLN A 48 -30.03 -8.27 65.45
CA GLN A 48 -31.42 -8.74 65.36
C GLN A 48 -31.51 -10.27 65.33
N ALA A 49 -30.74 -10.93 64.45
CA ALA A 49 -30.73 -12.39 64.38
C ALA A 49 -30.12 -13.04 65.63
N TYR A 50 -29.19 -12.36 66.31
CA TYR A 50 -28.63 -12.80 67.58
C TYR A 50 -29.69 -12.77 68.69
N ASN A 51 -30.45 -11.68 68.81
CA ASN A 51 -31.52 -11.58 69.80
C ASN A 51 -32.67 -12.56 69.50
N ASP A 52 -33.13 -12.59 68.25
CA ASP A 52 -34.27 -13.38 67.78
C ASP A 52 -33.82 -14.46 66.79
N TYR A 53 -33.39 -15.61 67.32
CA TYR A 53 -32.83 -16.71 66.52
C TYR A 53 -33.84 -17.27 65.49
N SER A 54 -33.44 -17.27 64.21
CA SER A 54 -34.25 -17.77 63.09
C SER A 54 -33.54 -18.89 62.28
N GLY A 55 -32.92 -19.85 62.97
CA GLY A 55 -32.39 -21.07 62.35
C GLY A 55 -31.04 -20.92 61.62
N ALA A 56 -30.27 -19.86 61.89
CA ALA A 56 -28.88 -19.72 61.45
C ALA A 56 -28.06 -18.99 62.53
N ASN A 57 -26.86 -19.50 62.78
CA ASN A 57 -25.96 -19.05 63.85
C ASN A 57 -24.55 -18.70 63.31
N GLY A 58 -24.39 -18.65 61.99
CA GLY A 58 -23.14 -18.35 61.31
C GLY A 58 -23.14 -16.93 60.75
N VAL A 59 -22.07 -16.17 61.01
CA VAL A 59 -21.85 -14.81 60.49
C VAL A 59 -20.56 -14.79 59.67
N TRP A 60 -20.65 -14.25 58.46
CA TRP A 60 -19.52 -14.10 57.56
C TRP A 60 -19.13 -12.63 57.41
N ILE A 61 -17.96 -12.25 57.91
CA ILE A 61 -17.41 -10.90 57.78
C ILE A 61 -16.40 -10.90 56.61
N SER A 62 -16.74 -10.24 55.52
CA SER A 62 -15.91 -10.15 54.31
C SER A 62 -15.41 -8.73 54.06
N GLY A 63 -14.39 -8.57 53.23
CA GLY A 63 -13.80 -7.26 52.92
C GLY A 63 -12.36 -7.36 52.43
N PHE A 64 -11.83 -6.29 51.85
CA PHE A 64 -10.44 -6.20 51.38
C PHE A 64 -9.42 -6.27 52.53
N PHE A 65 -8.15 -6.55 52.23
CA PHE A 65 -7.11 -6.55 53.26
C PHE A 65 -7.06 -5.19 53.97
N GLY A 66 -7.22 -5.22 55.30
CA GLY A 66 -7.21 -4.02 56.12
C GLY A 66 -8.49 -3.17 56.13
N SER A 67 -9.63 -3.69 55.66
CA SER A 67 -10.97 -3.11 55.83
C SER A 67 -11.54 -3.20 57.26
N GLY A 68 -10.72 -3.58 58.25
CA GLY A 68 -11.15 -3.66 59.66
C GLY A 68 -11.85 -4.95 60.10
N LYS A 69 -11.89 -6.02 59.28
CA LYS A 69 -12.60 -7.30 59.59
C LYS A 69 -12.24 -7.91 60.96
N SER A 70 -10.96 -8.18 61.19
CA SER A 70 -10.45 -8.76 62.44
C SER A 70 -10.72 -7.85 63.63
N HIS A 71 -10.72 -6.52 63.40
CA HIS A 71 -11.06 -5.53 64.43
C HIS A 71 -12.53 -5.65 64.81
N LEU A 72 -13.43 -5.62 63.83
CA LEU A 72 -14.86 -5.77 64.07
C LEU A 72 -15.17 -7.10 64.76
N LEU A 73 -14.52 -8.20 64.33
CA LEU A 73 -14.65 -9.51 64.96
C LEU A 73 -14.24 -9.45 66.45
N LYS A 74 -13.08 -8.87 66.76
CA LYS A 74 -12.56 -8.69 68.13
C LYS A 74 -13.51 -7.82 68.98
N ILE A 75 -13.95 -6.68 68.47
CA ILE A 75 -14.87 -5.78 69.18
C ILE A 75 -16.23 -6.45 69.46
N ILE A 76 -16.82 -7.15 68.48
CA ILE A 76 -18.07 -7.90 68.71
C ILE A 76 -17.87 -8.97 69.79
N SER A 77 -16.70 -9.63 69.84
CA SER A 77 -16.41 -10.65 70.86
C SER A 77 -16.47 -10.07 72.28
N TYR A 78 -15.94 -8.85 72.48
CA TYR A 78 -16.01 -8.15 73.77
C TYR A 78 -17.40 -7.59 74.07
N VAL A 79 -18.12 -7.11 73.04
CA VAL A 79 -19.48 -6.59 73.18
C VAL A 79 -20.45 -7.68 73.61
N LEU A 80 -20.37 -8.89 73.02
CA LEU A 80 -21.25 -10.00 73.39
C LEU A 80 -20.91 -10.60 74.76
N GLU A 81 -19.62 -10.71 75.10
CA GLU A 81 -19.20 -11.18 76.43
C GLU A 81 -19.54 -10.16 77.53
N ASN A 82 -19.56 -8.88 77.19
CA ASN A 82 -19.98 -7.73 78.02
C ASN A 82 -19.37 -7.70 79.44
N LYS A 83 -18.12 -8.12 79.57
CA LYS A 83 -17.34 -7.99 80.80
C LYS A 83 -17.09 -6.53 81.15
N GLU A 84 -16.99 -6.25 82.44
CA GLU A 84 -16.65 -4.93 82.96
C GLU A 84 -15.13 -4.74 82.95
N TYR A 85 -14.67 -3.69 82.28
CA TYR A 85 -13.27 -3.27 82.22
C TYR A 85 -13.19 -1.78 82.55
N ASP A 86 -12.28 -1.40 83.43
CA ASP A 86 -12.08 0.00 83.88
C ASP A 86 -13.37 0.71 84.35
N GLY A 87 -14.30 -0.04 84.94
CA GLY A 87 -15.58 0.47 85.47
C GLY A 87 -16.69 0.66 84.42
N TRP A 88 -16.46 0.24 83.17
CA TRP A 88 -17.43 0.33 82.08
C TRP A 88 -17.71 -1.03 81.45
N LYS A 89 -18.94 -1.22 80.97
CA LYS A 89 -19.34 -2.40 80.20
C LYS A 89 -19.14 -2.15 78.71
N SER A 90 -18.40 -3.05 78.05
CA SER A 90 -18.07 -2.94 76.61
C SER A 90 -19.30 -2.77 75.72
N GLY A 91 -20.41 -3.42 76.04
CA GLY A 91 -21.67 -3.31 75.30
C GLY A 91 -22.34 -1.94 75.40
N GLU A 92 -22.26 -1.29 76.56
CA GLU A 92 -22.83 0.04 76.78
C GLU A 92 -22.00 1.10 76.04
N LEU A 93 -20.67 1.05 76.16
CA LEU A 93 -19.74 1.91 75.43
C LEU A 93 -19.90 1.77 73.90
N PHE A 94 -20.10 0.55 73.40
CA PHE A 94 -20.32 0.32 71.98
C PHE A 94 -21.68 0.85 71.51
N ALA A 95 -22.73 0.72 72.32
CA ALA A 95 -24.06 1.21 72.02
C ALA A 95 -24.17 2.75 72.03
N GLU A 96 -23.39 3.45 72.87
CA GLU A 96 -23.36 4.92 72.91
C GLU A 96 -22.87 5.55 71.61
N LYS A 97 -22.06 4.84 70.83
CA LYS A 97 -21.50 5.30 69.55
C LYS A 97 -22.47 5.24 68.38
N VAL A 98 -23.67 4.71 68.60
CA VAL A 98 -24.72 4.65 67.60
C VAL A 98 -25.57 5.93 67.73
N ASP A 99 -25.16 7.00 67.06
CA ASP A 99 -25.79 8.31 67.19
C ASP A 99 -27.17 8.38 66.51
N ASN A 100 -27.32 7.73 65.34
CA ASN A 100 -28.44 7.96 64.42
C ASN A 100 -29.39 6.75 64.23
N ASP A 101 -29.23 5.66 65.00
CA ASP A 101 -30.12 4.47 64.92
C ASP A 101 -30.48 3.93 66.32
N ALA A 102 -31.57 4.47 66.88
CA ALA A 102 -32.07 4.07 68.19
C ALA A 102 -32.47 2.58 68.27
N VAL A 103 -32.84 1.97 67.14
CA VAL A 103 -33.22 0.54 67.08
C VAL A 103 -31.98 -0.33 67.22
N LEU A 104 -30.92 -0.02 66.47
CA LEU A 104 -29.63 -0.73 66.58
C LEU A 104 -29.06 -0.59 68.00
N LYS A 105 -29.15 0.59 68.60
CA LYS A 105 -28.72 0.83 69.99
C LYS A 105 -29.44 -0.09 70.98
N ASP A 106 -30.77 -0.21 70.85
CA ASP A 106 -31.57 -1.11 71.69
C ASP A 106 -31.25 -2.60 71.43
N ASP A 107 -31.04 -3.00 70.17
CA ASP A 107 -30.69 -4.37 69.80
C ASP A 107 -29.30 -4.79 70.35
N ILE A 108 -28.31 -3.90 70.33
CA ILE A 108 -27.00 -4.14 70.98
C ILE A 108 -27.18 -4.34 72.48
N LEU A 109 -27.90 -3.43 73.15
CA LEU A 109 -28.11 -3.52 74.60
C LEU A 109 -28.87 -4.80 74.98
N LYS A 110 -29.86 -5.24 74.19
CA LYS A 110 -30.54 -6.53 74.42
C LYS A 110 -29.60 -7.71 74.30
N ALA A 111 -28.72 -7.74 73.29
CA ALA A 111 -27.76 -8.83 73.11
C ALA A 111 -26.81 -8.96 74.30
N THR A 112 -26.40 -7.82 74.88
CA THR A 112 -25.47 -7.77 76.02
C THR A 112 -26.08 -8.24 77.36
N ARG A 113 -27.42 -8.40 77.42
CA ARG A 113 -28.12 -8.94 78.59
C ARG A 113 -28.09 -10.47 78.63
N VAL A 114 -27.78 -11.11 77.50
CA VAL A 114 -27.66 -12.57 77.42
C VAL A 114 -26.29 -12.98 77.95
N PRO A 115 -26.19 -13.81 79.02
CA PRO A 115 -24.90 -14.27 79.50
C PRO A 115 -24.16 -15.05 78.41
N SER A 116 -22.96 -14.63 78.03
CA SER A 116 -22.20 -15.32 77.00
C SER A 116 -20.70 -15.32 77.25
N GLU A 117 -20.01 -16.31 76.69
CA GLU A 117 -18.55 -16.39 76.62
C GLU A 117 -18.10 -16.37 75.15
N SER A 118 -16.94 -15.77 74.90
CA SER A 118 -16.37 -15.57 73.56
C SER A 118 -15.03 -16.29 73.43
N VAL A 119 -14.91 -17.18 72.45
CA VAL A 119 -13.67 -17.89 72.08
C VAL A 119 -13.11 -17.25 70.81
N LEU A 120 -12.16 -16.32 70.96
CA LEU A 120 -11.52 -15.61 69.85
C LEU A 120 -10.15 -16.24 69.53
N PHE A 121 -9.92 -16.58 68.26
CA PHE A 121 -8.64 -17.13 67.82
C PHE A 121 -8.38 -16.90 66.32
N ASN A 122 -7.10 -16.82 65.95
CA ASN A 122 -6.66 -16.85 64.56
C ASN A 122 -6.42 -18.29 64.12
N ILE A 123 -7.06 -18.72 63.04
CA ILE A 123 -7.02 -20.14 62.63
C ILE A 123 -5.63 -20.57 62.12
N ASP A 124 -4.91 -19.70 61.41
CA ASP A 124 -3.61 -20.03 60.82
C ASP A 124 -2.52 -20.12 61.91
N GLN A 125 -2.61 -19.28 62.95
CA GLN A 125 -1.72 -19.36 64.12
C GLN A 125 -1.95 -20.63 64.95
N GLN A 126 -3.21 -21.07 65.09
CA GLN A 126 -3.56 -22.22 65.93
C GLN A 126 -3.38 -23.58 65.22
N ALA A 127 -3.25 -23.59 63.89
CA ALA A 127 -3.17 -24.80 63.06
C ALA A 127 -1.82 -25.55 63.09
N GLN A 128 -0.89 -25.21 63.98
CA GLN A 128 0.46 -25.85 64.08
C GLN A 128 0.45 -27.36 64.41
N ILE A 129 -0.72 -27.96 64.62
CA ILE A 129 -0.92 -29.34 65.08
C ILE A 129 -1.21 -30.30 63.91
N THR A 130 -1.53 -29.81 62.71
CA THR A 130 -1.96 -30.65 61.58
C THR A 130 -1.56 -30.05 60.23
N SER A 131 -1.22 -30.89 59.25
CA SER A 131 -0.95 -30.43 57.88
C SER A 131 -2.21 -29.83 57.23
N LYS A 132 -2.06 -28.72 56.48
CA LYS A 132 -3.14 -28.10 55.69
C LYS A 132 -3.78 -29.04 54.65
N GLU A 133 -3.12 -30.16 54.34
CA GLU A 133 -3.60 -31.20 53.44
C GLU A 133 -4.64 -32.15 54.08
N ASP A 134 -4.72 -32.21 55.41
CA ASP A 134 -5.69 -33.04 56.11
C ASP A 134 -7.10 -32.41 56.03
N ALA A 135 -8.08 -33.20 55.61
CA ALA A 135 -9.48 -32.78 55.56
C ALA A 135 -10.03 -32.37 56.95
N ASN A 136 -9.53 -32.96 58.04
CA ASN A 136 -10.04 -32.68 59.39
C ASN A 136 -9.31 -31.54 60.13
N ALA A 137 -8.35 -30.87 59.49
CA ALA A 137 -7.50 -29.86 60.16
C ALA A 137 -8.30 -28.75 60.87
N ILE A 138 -9.43 -28.29 60.30
CA ILE A 138 -10.29 -27.28 60.96
C ILE A 138 -10.93 -27.85 62.23
N LEU A 139 -11.44 -29.08 62.19
CA LEU A 139 -12.11 -29.68 63.34
C LEU A 139 -11.13 -29.82 64.52
N SER A 140 -9.89 -30.24 64.26
CA SER A 140 -8.84 -30.35 65.28
C SER A 140 -8.55 -29.00 65.95
N VAL A 141 -8.50 -27.91 65.19
CA VAL A 141 -8.32 -26.56 65.75
C VAL A 141 -9.50 -26.16 66.64
N PHE A 142 -10.74 -26.44 66.22
CA PHE A 142 -11.93 -26.16 67.05
C PHE A 142 -11.94 -26.95 68.37
N TYR A 143 -11.53 -28.23 68.36
CA TYR A 143 -11.35 -28.99 69.60
C TYR A 143 -10.27 -28.38 70.48
N LYS A 144 -9.10 -28.03 69.90
CA LYS A 144 -7.99 -27.43 70.64
C LYS A 144 -8.42 -26.15 71.37
N VAL A 145 -8.97 -25.18 70.65
CA VAL A 145 -9.36 -23.89 71.24
C VAL A 145 -10.53 -24.02 72.21
N PHE A 146 -11.43 -24.98 72.00
CA PHE A 146 -12.49 -25.28 72.96
C PHE A 146 -11.92 -25.88 74.25
N TYR A 147 -11.00 -26.83 74.18
CA TYR A 147 -10.34 -27.40 75.34
C TYR A 147 -9.47 -26.38 76.09
N ASP A 148 -8.71 -25.56 75.37
CA ASP A 148 -7.92 -24.48 75.95
C ASP A 148 -8.83 -23.47 76.67
N HIS A 149 -10.01 -23.15 76.11
CA HIS A 149 -11.02 -22.29 76.76
C HIS A 149 -11.56 -22.88 78.07
N LEU A 150 -11.65 -24.21 78.17
CA LEU A 150 -12.05 -24.91 79.39
C LEU A 150 -10.89 -25.05 80.40
N GLY A 151 -9.65 -24.71 80.03
CA GLY A 151 -8.45 -24.85 80.85
C GLY A 151 -7.70 -26.19 80.69
N TYR A 152 -8.12 -27.02 79.73
CA TYR A 152 -7.51 -28.32 79.43
C TYR A 152 -6.37 -28.18 78.42
N TYR A 153 -5.59 -29.25 78.22
CA TYR A 153 -4.48 -29.28 77.26
C TYR A 153 -4.96 -29.56 75.83
N GLY A 154 -5.41 -28.52 75.13
CA GLY A 154 -6.01 -28.66 73.81
C GLY A 154 -5.07 -29.16 72.71
N PHE A 155 -3.74 -29.10 72.90
CA PHE A 155 -2.77 -29.60 71.92
C PHE A 155 -2.82 -31.12 71.73
N GLN A 156 -3.20 -31.87 72.78
CA GLN A 156 -3.36 -33.33 72.72
C GLN A 156 -4.80 -33.71 73.12
N PRO A 157 -5.68 -34.05 72.15
CA PRO A 157 -7.09 -34.28 72.42
C PRO A 157 -7.36 -35.36 73.47
N HIS A 158 -6.63 -36.47 73.48
CA HIS A 158 -6.83 -37.56 74.43
C HIS A 158 -6.43 -37.19 75.87
N VAL A 159 -5.46 -36.29 76.06
CA VAL A 159 -5.12 -35.72 77.37
C VAL A 159 -6.24 -34.80 77.84
N ALA A 160 -6.78 -33.95 76.95
CA ALA A 160 -7.93 -33.11 77.30
C ALA A 160 -9.20 -33.94 77.61
N GLU A 161 -9.43 -35.07 76.92
CA GLU A 161 -10.50 -36.02 77.27
C GLU A 161 -10.32 -36.57 78.68
N PHE A 162 -9.09 -36.91 79.06
CA PHE A 162 -8.77 -37.41 80.39
C PHE A 162 -9.07 -36.37 81.46
N GLU A 163 -8.63 -35.13 81.26
CA GLU A 163 -8.90 -34.00 82.16
C GLU A 163 -10.41 -33.73 82.27
N MET A 164 -11.11 -33.67 81.13
CA MET A 164 -12.55 -33.45 81.09
C MET A 164 -13.34 -34.61 81.73
N TRP A 165 -12.88 -35.86 81.57
CA TRP A 165 -13.48 -37.02 82.22
C TRP A 165 -13.33 -36.92 83.74
N LEU A 166 -12.16 -36.57 84.25
CA LEU A 166 -11.94 -36.33 85.69
C LEU A 166 -12.82 -35.21 86.22
N ASP A 167 -12.97 -34.13 85.47
CA ASP A 167 -13.78 -32.97 85.86
C ASP A 167 -15.27 -33.32 85.89
N SER A 168 -15.75 -34.10 84.91
CA SER A 168 -17.13 -34.62 84.88
C SER A 168 -17.47 -35.50 86.09
N LYS A 169 -16.46 -36.07 86.77
CA LYS A 169 -16.59 -36.85 88.00
C LYS A 169 -16.37 -36.01 89.27
N GLY A 170 -16.07 -34.72 89.14
CA GLY A 170 -15.72 -33.83 90.24
C GLY A 170 -14.40 -34.22 90.93
N LYS A 171 -13.49 -34.87 90.18
CA LYS A 171 -12.24 -35.43 90.70
C LYS A 171 -10.99 -34.76 90.15
N TYR A 172 -11.11 -33.80 89.23
CA TYR A 172 -9.96 -33.17 88.58
C TYR A 172 -9.06 -32.40 89.57
N ASP A 173 -9.61 -31.55 90.43
CA ASP A 173 -8.81 -30.85 91.45
C ASP A 173 -8.17 -31.80 92.47
N ALA A 174 -8.89 -32.87 92.85
CA ALA A 174 -8.35 -33.91 93.72
C ALA A 174 -7.20 -34.68 93.05
N PHE A 175 -7.33 -34.98 91.76
CA PHE A 175 -6.28 -35.58 90.95
C PHE A 175 -5.05 -34.69 90.86
N LYS A 176 -5.20 -33.39 90.52
CA LYS A 176 -4.07 -32.46 90.46
C LYS A 176 -3.33 -32.35 91.80
N THR A 177 -4.10 -32.30 92.90
CA THR A 177 -3.54 -32.24 94.25
C THR A 177 -2.75 -33.51 94.60
N GLU A 178 -3.27 -34.69 94.25
CA GLU A 178 -2.60 -35.96 94.53
C GLU A 178 -1.41 -36.21 93.60
N TYR A 179 -1.54 -35.84 92.33
CA TYR A 179 -0.46 -35.89 91.35
C TYR A 179 0.75 -35.08 91.81
N ALA A 180 0.54 -33.85 92.29
CA ALA A 180 1.60 -32.99 92.79
C ALA A 180 2.30 -33.53 94.05
N LYS A 181 1.62 -34.36 94.86
CA LYS A 181 2.25 -35.02 96.02
C LYS A 181 3.14 -36.20 95.62
N VAL A 182 2.79 -36.90 94.53
CA VAL A 182 3.49 -38.11 94.07
C VAL A 182 4.68 -37.75 93.18
N ASN A 183 4.55 -36.74 92.33
CA ASN A 183 5.52 -36.43 91.26
C ASN A 183 6.33 -35.14 91.48
N ASP A 184 6.18 -34.46 92.63
CA ASP A 184 6.87 -33.19 92.97
C ASP A 184 6.70 -32.04 91.95
N ASN A 185 5.74 -32.16 91.02
CA ASN A 185 5.41 -31.14 90.02
C ASN A 185 3.89 -31.11 89.72
N THR A 186 3.39 -30.02 89.14
CA THR A 186 1.97 -29.87 88.83
C THR A 186 1.59 -30.57 87.53
N TRP A 187 0.40 -31.17 87.50
CA TRP A 187 -0.15 -31.81 86.31
C TRP A 187 -0.14 -30.90 85.08
N GLU A 188 -0.42 -29.61 85.25
CA GLU A 188 -0.46 -28.62 84.17
C GLU A 188 0.88 -28.45 83.43
N VAL A 189 2.00 -28.76 84.10
CA VAL A 189 3.36 -28.73 83.54
C VAL A 189 3.70 -30.07 82.91
N ASP A 190 3.49 -31.17 83.64
CA ASP A 190 3.94 -32.49 83.20
C ASP A 190 3.09 -33.05 82.06
N ARG A 191 1.82 -32.64 81.90
CA ARG A 191 0.94 -33.08 80.80
C ARG A 191 1.53 -32.82 79.39
N LEU A 192 2.58 -32.00 79.26
CA LEU A 192 3.35 -31.81 78.03
C LEU A 192 4.14 -33.07 77.62
N GLU A 193 4.57 -33.90 78.59
CA GLU A 193 5.34 -35.15 78.42
C GLU A 193 4.50 -36.40 78.75
N TYR A 194 3.19 -36.35 78.44
CA TYR A 194 2.19 -37.36 78.84
C TYR A 194 2.57 -38.83 78.54
N PHE A 195 3.38 -39.07 77.50
CA PHE A 195 3.80 -40.40 77.04
C PHE A 195 4.78 -41.13 77.98
N VAL A 196 5.33 -40.44 79.00
CA VAL A 196 6.25 -41.02 80.00
C VAL A 196 5.61 -41.10 81.40
N LEU A 197 4.40 -40.57 81.56
CA LEU A 197 3.75 -40.43 82.87
C LEU A 197 2.91 -41.68 83.20
N ASP A 198 3.13 -42.25 84.39
CA ASP A 198 2.21 -43.24 84.96
C ASP A 198 1.21 -42.56 85.90
N VAL A 199 -0.05 -42.49 85.49
CA VAL A 199 -1.14 -41.86 86.26
C VAL A 199 -1.96 -42.86 87.08
N LYS A 200 -1.70 -44.18 86.96
CA LYS A 200 -2.60 -45.21 87.51
C LYS A 200 -2.64 -45.22 89.04
N ASP A 201 -1.51 -45.00 89.70
CA ASP A 201 -1.42 -44.98 91.17
C ASP A 201 -2.08 -43.75 91.77
N VAL A 202 -1.97 -42.61 91.08
CA VAL A 202 -2.67 -41.36 91.44
C VAL A 202 -4.18 -41.56 91.28
N LEU A 203 -4.63 -42.17 90.19
CA LEU A 203 -6.05 -42.44 89.94
C LEU A 203 -6.64 -43.47 90.92
N ALA A 204 -5.92 -44.53 91.22
CA ALA A 204 -6.30 -45.52 92.23
C ALA A 204 -6.59 -44.85 93.58
N THR A 205 -5.76 -43.88 93.96
CA THR A 205 -5.91 -43.11 95.19
C THR A 205 -7.11 -42.17 95.13
N VAL A 206 -7.31 -41.45 94.02
CA VAL A 206 -8.40 -40.47 93.84
C VAL A 206 -9.79 -41.11 93.77
N PHE A 207 -9.88 -42.31 93.17
CA PHE A 207 -11.11 -43.08 93.00
C PHE A 207 -11.33 -44.18 94.06
N ASN A 208 -10.31 -44.51 94.85
CA ASN A 208 -10.31 -45.60 95.84
C ASN A 208 -10.61 -46.97 95.19
N GLU A 209 -9.93 -47.28 94.09
CA GLU A 209 -10.04 -48.50 93.29
C GLU A 209 -8.65 -49.12 93.00
N SER A 210 -8.58 -50.32 92.40
CA SER A 210 -7.29 -50.95 92.06
C SER A 210 -6.59 -50.20 90.92
N ALA A 211 -5.27 -50.00 91.05
CA ALA A 211 -4.40 -49.40 90.04
C ALA A 211 -4.45 -50.12 88.68
N ASP A 212 -4.64 -51.44 88.68
CA ASP A 212 -4.75 -52.27 87.46
C ASP A 212 -5.87 -51.81 86.52
N LYS A 213 -6.90 -51.12 87.04
CA LYS A 213 -8.03 -50.61 86.24
C LYS A 213 -7.65 -49.41 85.36
N TYR A 214 -6.55 -48.73 85.67
CA TYR A 214 -6.13 -47.48 85.03
C TYR A 214 -4.80 -47.58 84.30
N GLU A 215 -4.23 -48.78 84.20
CA GLU A 215 -2.86 -49.01 83.69
C GLU A 215 -2.63 -48.42 82.28
N ASN A 216 -3.63 -48.48 81.39
CA ASN A 216 -3.56 -47.92 80.03
C ASN A 216 -4.64 -46.86 79.79
N ILE A 217 -5.07 -46.11 80.80
CA ILE A 217 -6.24 -45.21 80.67
C ILE A 217 -6.06 -44.13 79.60
N LEU A 218 -4.85 -43.57 79.44
CA LEU A 218 -4.56 -42.56 78.43
C LEU A 218 -4.57 -43.16 77.01
N ASP A 219 -3.97 -44.34 76.82
CA ASP A 219 -3.99 -45.08 75.56
C ASP A 219 -5.42 -45.52 75.19
N GLU A 220 -6.20 -45.98 76.18
CA GLU A 220 -7.62 -46.33 75.97
C GLU A 220 -8.46 -45.12 75.57
N LEU A 221 -8.16 -43.94 76.12
CA LEU A 221 -8.84 -42.71 75.74
C LEU A 221 -8.40 -42.23 74.36
N GLU A 222 -7.14 -42.42 73.98
CA GLU A 222 -6.65 -42.17 72.63
C GLU A 222 -7.36 -43.05 71.60
N ASP A 223 -7.44 -44.36 71.84
CA ASP A 223 -8.11 -45.33 70.95
C ASP A 223 -9.63 -45.10 70.84
N ARG A 224 -10.28 -44.66 71.93
CA ARG A 224 -11.73 -44.40 71.96
C ARG A 224 -12.08 -43.03 71.37
N ASN A 225 -11.15 -42.08 71.33
CA ASN A 225 -11.40 -40.71 70.90
C ASN A 225 -11.48 -40.60 69.36
N LYS A 226 -12.64 -40.96 68.80
CA LYS A 226 -12.96 -40.71 67.40
C LYS A 226 -13.62 -39.35 67.23
N GLN A 227 -12.78 -38.32 67.04
CA GLN A 227 -13.25 -36.96 66.82
C GLN A 227 -14.13 -36.88 65.57
N SER A 228 -15.28 -36.23 65.71
CA SER A 228 -16.20 -35.94 64.61
C SER A 228 -16.90 -34.61 64.84
N ILE A 229 -17.43 -34.00 63.78
CA ILE A 229 -18.15 -32.71 63.90
C ILE A 229 -19.36 -32.84 64.85
N GLU A 230 -20.07 -33.97 64.79
CA GLU A 230 -21.22 -34.21 65.67
C GLU A 230 -20.78 -34.34 67.14
N ASP A 231 -19.69 -35.06 67.41
CA ASP A 231 -19.14 -35.19 68.76
C ASP A 231 -18.72 -33.83 69.34
N PHE A 232 -17.99 -33.01 68.57
CA PHE A 232 -17.63 -31.65 68.95
C PHE A 232 -18.86 -30.81 69.33
N CYS A 233 -19.89 -30.83 68.49
CA CYS A 233 -21.11 -30.08 68.75
C CYS A 233 -21.86 -30.56 70.00
N ASN A 234 -21.84 -31.86 70.29
CA ASN A 234 -22.44 -32.42 71.50
C ASN A 234 -21.66 -31.98 72.75
N ARG A 235 -20.33 -31.87 72.69
CA ARG A 235 -19.49 -31.36 73.79
C ARG A 235 -19.76 -29.89 74.08
N VAL A 236 -19.80 -29.06 73.04
CA VAL A 236 -20.18 -27.64 73.16
C VAL A 236 -21.56 -27.51 73.80
N LYS A 237 -22.52 -28.34 73.36
CA LYS A 237 -23.86 -28.37 73.96
C LYS A 237 -23.84 -28.77 75.44
N ALA A 238 -23.09 -29.82 75.79
CA ALA A 238 -22.97 -30.26 77.19
C ALA A 238 -22.39 -29.17 78.09
N TYR A 239 -21.40 -28.42 77.59
CA TYR A 239 -20.86 -27.26 78.29
C TYR A 239 -21.92 -26.15 78.46
N ILE A 240 -22.66 -25.79 77.41
CA ILE A 240 -23.75 -24.80 77.50
C ILE A 240 -24.83 -25.25 78.48
N ASP A 241 -25.22 -26.53 78.46
CA ASP A 241 -26.24 -27.10 79.34
C ASP A 241 -25.79 -27.12 80.82
N SER A 242 -24.47 -27.07 81.10
CA SER A 242 -23.92 -26.94 82.45
C SER A 242 -24.00 -25.52 83.03
N LYS A 243 -24.27 -24.52 82.18
CA LYS A 243 -24.32 -23.09 82.54
C LYS A 243 -25.76 -22.63 82.80
N PRO A 244 -25.98 -21.41 83.34
CA PRO A 244 -27.32 -20.89 83.57
C PRO A 244 -28.19 -20.85 82.31
N LYS A 245 -29.51 -20.99 82.48
CA LYS A 245 -30.47 -21.00 81.36
C LYS A 245 -30.35 -19.71 80.53
N GLY A 246 -30.16 -19.88 79.22
CA GLY A 246 -29.97 -18.78 78.27
C GLY A 246 -28.51 -18.40 78.01
N PHE A 247 -27.56 -19.13 78.60
CA PHE A 247 -26.13 -18.96 78.31
C PHE A 247 -25.79 -19.26 76.84
N ARG A 248 -24.84 -18.49 76.28
CA ARG A 248 -24.34 -18.70 74.92
C ARG A 248 -22.82 -18.81 74.84
N LEU A 249 -22.33 -19.68 73.97
CA LEU A 249 -20.90 -19.79 73.65
C LEU A 249 -20.65 -19.39 72.19
N ASN A 250 -19.88 -18.33 71.97
CA ASN A 250 -19.63 -17.77 70.65
C ASN A 250 -18.18 -18.04 70.22
N PHE A 251 -17.97 -18.57 69.01
CA PHE A 251 -16.65 -18.75 68.41
C PHE A 251 -16.37 -17.65 67.39
N PHE A 252 -15.22 -16.99 67.51
CA PHE A 252 -14.76 -15.92 66.64
C PHE A 252 -13.46 -16.36 65.96
N VAL A 253 -13.55 -16.69 64.68
CA VAL A 253 -12.46 -17.29 63.91
C VAL A 253 -11.91 -16.28 62.92
N ASP A 254 -10.68 -15.84 63.15
CA ASP A 254 -9.99 -14.89 62.27
C ASP A 254 -9.20 -15.61 61.16
N GLU A 255 -9.11 -14.97 59.99
CA GLU A 255 -8.33 -15.38 58.80
C GLU A 255 -8.71 -16.71 58.14
N VAL A 256 -9.98 -17.11 58.25
CA VAL A 256 -10.54 -18.32 57.61
C VAL A 256 -10.32 -18.36 56.09
N GLY A 257 -10.41 -17.21 55.41
CA GLY A 257 -10.25 -17.14 53.95
C GLY A 257 -8.86 -17.53 53.43
N GLN A 258 -7.79 -17.06 54.08
CA GLN A 258 -6.41 -17.39 53.67
C GLN A 258 -6.07 -18.85 53.99
N TYR A 259 -6.51 -19.35 55.14
CA TYR A 259 -6.28 -20.73 55.55
C TYR A 259 -6.91 -21.75 54.57
N ILE A 260 -8.03 -21.39 53.95
CA ILE A 260 -8.83 -22.29 53.10
C ILE A 260 -8.59 -22.08 51.60
N SER A 261 -7.74 -21.11 51.22
CA SER A 261 -7.55 -20.65 49.82
C SER A 261 -7.33 -21.77 48.79
N ASP A 262 -6.68 -22.88 49.20
CA ASP A 262 -6.31 -23.97 48.28
C ASP A 262 -7.13 -25.27 48.48
N ASN A 263 -8.00 -25.37 49.50
CA ASN A 263 -8.67 -26.62 49.88
C ASN A 263 -10.18 -26.45 50.17
N THR A 264 -11.02 -26.66 49.16
CA THR A 264 -12.49 -26.54 49.24
C THR A 264 -13.15 -27.47 50.27
N LYS A 265 -12.50 -28.60 50.64
CA LYS A 265 -13.02 -29.53 51.65
C LYS A 265 -13.02 -28.93 53.07
N LEU A 266 -12.02 -28.10 53.39
CA LEU A 266 -11.95 -27.42 54.68
C LEU A 266 -13.13 -26.47 54.88
N MET A 267 -13.53 -25.73 53.83
CA MET A 267 -14.69 -24.85 53.90
C MET A 267 -15.99 -25.61 54.18
N LEU A 268 -16.18 -26.77 53.54
CA LEU A 268 -17.35 -27.62 53.78
C LEU A 268 -17.41 -28.10 55.24
N ASN A 269 -16.26 -28.41 55.86
CA ASN A 269 -16.22 -28.82 57.26
C ASN A 269 -16.59 -27.68 58.21
N LEU A 270 -16.08 -26.46 57.99
CA LEU A 270 -16.47 -25.28 58.77
C LEU A 270 -17.98 -25.02 58.68
N GLN A 271 -18.55 -25.16 57.48
CA GLN A 271 -20.00 -25.06 57.27
C GLN A 271 -20.75 -26.13 58.07
N THR A 272 -20.32 -27.40 58.00
CA THR A 272 -20.97 -28.50 58.73
C THR A 272 -20.89 -28.28 60.24
N ILE A 273 -19.79 -27.73 60.76
CA ILE A 273 -19.68 -27.35 62.19
C ILE A 273 -20.75 -26.30 62.54
N ALA A 274 -20.86 -25.21 61.78
CA ALA A 274 -21.85 -24.17 62.03
C ALA A 274 -23.29 -24.72 62.01
N GLU A 275 -23.67 -25.47 60.97
CA GLU A 275 -25.00 -26.07 60.82
C GLU A 275 -25.33 -27.07 61.93
N THR A 276 -24.38 -27.92 62.29
CA THR A 276 -24.56 -28.92 63.34
C THR A 276 -24.69 -28.26 64.71
N LEU A 277 -23.87 -27.23 64.99
CA LEU A 277 -24.03 -26.41 66.21
C LEU A 277 -25.39 -25.73 66.25
N ALA A 278 -25.86 -25.13 65.16
CA ALA A 278 -27.17 -24.47 65.10
C ALA A 278 -28.31 -25.45 65.46
N THR A 279 -28.20 -26.68 64.95
CA THR A 279 -29.19 -27.74 65.15
C THR A 279 -29.15 -28.30 66.58
N LYS A 280 -27.96 -28.61 67.11
CA LYS A 280 -27.78 -29.23 68.44
C LYS A 280 -28.00 -28.24 69.58
N THR A 281 -27.55 -26.99 69.42
CA THR A 281 -27.62 -25.94 70.46
C THR A 281 -28.83 -25.00 70.32
N LYS A 282 -29.60 -25.10 69.23
CA LYS A 282 -30.79 -24.28 68.94
C LYS A 282 -30.54 -22.76 69.03
N GLY A 283 -29.38 -22.30 68.55
CA GLY A 283 -29.00 -20.88 68.54
C GLY A 283 -28.27 -20.39 69.79
N ASN A 284 -27.93 -21.29 70.72
CA ASN A 284 -27.12 -20.95 71.90
C ASN A 284 -25.60 -20.98 71.63
N SER A 285 -25.16 -21.39 70.44
CA SER A 285 -23.77 -21.23 70.01
C SER A 285 -23.70 -20.61 68.63
N TRP A 286 -22.83 -19.61 68.47
CA TRP A 286 -22.64 -18.84 67.24
C TRP A 286 -21.21 -18.96 66.73
N ILE A 287 -21.04 -18.92 65.41
CA ILE A 287 -19.73 -18.86 64.76
C ILE A 287 -19.66 -17.61 63.90
N LEU A 288 -18.68 -16.75 64.18
CA LEU A 288 -18.36 -15.57 63.39
C LEU A 288 -16.98 -15.76 62.75
N VAL A 289 -16.88 -15.54 61.45
CA VAL A 289 -15.63 -15.75 60.72
C VAL A 289 -15.24 -14.56 59.85
N THR A 290 -13.94 -14.34 59.65
CA THR A 290 -13.43 -13.32 58.72
C THR A 290 -12.83 -13.94 57.45
N SER A 291 -13.10 -13.35 56.30
CA SER A 291 -12.49 -13.74 55.02
C SER A 291 -12.17 -12.53 54.15
N GLN A 292 -11.28 -12.70 53.17
CA GLN A 292 -11.08 -11.69 52.12
C GLN A 292 -12.25 -11.77 51.12
N GLU A 293 -12.66 -10.61 50.59
CA GLU A 293 -13.80 -10.48 49.65
C GLU A 293 -13.42 -10.76 48.21
N ASP A 294 -12.18 -10.40 47.83
CA ASP A 294 -11.79 -10.24 46.44
C ASP A 294 -10.67 -11.22 46.06
N MET A 295 -11.06 -12.42 45.64
CA MET A 295 -10.17 -13.38 44.97
C MET A 295 -10.07 -13.12 43.45
N GLU A 296 -10.66 -12.03 42.93
CA GLU A 296 -10.60 -11.68 41.50
C GLU A 296 -9.26 -11.06 41.08
N THR A 297 -8.53 -10.42 42.01
CA THR A 297 -7.34 -9.60 41.69
C THR A 297 -6.00 -10.18 42.13
N VAL A 298 -5.98 -11.39 42.73
CA VAL A 298 -4.73 -12.12 42.98
C VAL A 298 -4.21 -12.66 41.65
N VAL A 299 -3.44 -11.83 40.96
CA VAL A 299 -2.77 -12.12 39.70
C VAL A 299 -1.83 -13.31 39.89
N GLY A 300 -2.11 -14.42 39.23
CA GLY A 300 -1.08 -15.43 38.95
C GLY A 300 -1.56 -16.83 38.60
N ASP A 301 -2.29 -17.51 39.49
CA ASP A 301 -2.27 -18.98 39.48
C ASP A 301 -3.56 -19.69 39.95
N MET A 302 -4.74 -19.06 39.93
CA MET A 302 -5.99 -19.74 40.30
C MET A 302 -6.95 -19.92 39.12
N ASN A 303 -7.36 -21.17 38.91
CA ASN A 303 -8.31 -21.56 37.87
C ASN A 303 -9.70 -20.96 38.16
N LYS A 304 -10.38 -20.44 37.12
CA LYS A 304 -11.77 -19.92 37.17
C LYS A 304 -12.81 -20.86 37.81
N SER A 305 -12.51 -22.15 37.99
CA SER A 305 -13.40 -23.10 38.68
C SER A 305 -13.39 -22.93 40.21
N GLN A 306 -12.25 -22.58 40.83
CA GLN A 306 -12.14 -22.44 42.30
C GLN A 306 -12.91 -21.20 42.82
N GLN A 307 -12.97 -20.12 42.03
CA GLN A 307 -13.73 -18.89 42.36
C GLN A 307 -15.25 -19.14 42.43
N ASN A 308 -15.79 -19.99 41.55
CA ASN A 308 -17.21 -20.34 41.55
C ASN A 308 -17.61 -21.22 42.74
N ASP A 309 -16.72 -22.10 43.20
CA ASP A 309 -16.97 -22.98 44.33
C ASP A 309 -16.99 -22.21 45.66
N PHE A 310 -16.10 -21.23 45.84
CA PHE A 310 -16.06 -20.38 47.03
C PHE A 310 -17.33 -19.54 47.19
N SER A 311 -17.81 -18.94 46.09
CA SER A 311 -19.04 -18.14 46.05
C SER A 311 -20.29 -18.95 46.42
N ARG A 312 -20.36 -20.22 46.00
CA ARG A 312 -21.46 -21.15 46.35
C ARG A 312 -21.46 -21.53 47.82
N ILE A 313 -20.29 -21.62 48.46
CA ILE A 313 -20.18 -22.00 49.87
C ILE A 313 -20.44 -20.79 50.77
N GLN A 314 -19.96 -19.59 50.40
CA GLN A 314 -20.27 -18.33 51.10
C GLN A 314 -21.78 -18.03 51.14
N ALA A 315 -22.54 -18.44 50.12
CA ALA A 315 -24.00 -18.27 50.08
C ALA A 315 -24.76 -18.98 51.22
N ARG A 316 -24.13 -19.89 51.96
CA ARG A 316 -24.75 -20.70 53.02
C ARG A 316 -24.68 -20.07 54.41
N PHE A 317 -23.78 -19.11 54.62
CA PHE A 317 -23.85 -18.20 55.78
C PHE A 317 -24.94 -17.17 55.52
N LYS A 318 -26.04 -17.24 56.28
CA LYS A 318 -27.22 -16.37 56.06
C LYS A 318 -26.96 -14.90 56.40
N ILE A 319 -26.07 -14.64 57.36
CA ILE A 319 -25.72 -13.28 57.81
C ILE A 319 -24.35 -12.93 57.25
N LYS A 320 -24.30 -11.86 56.46
CA LYS A 320 -23.09 -11.40 55.79
C LYS A 320 -22.84 -9.94 56.13
N ILE A 321 -21.62 -9.64 56.57
CA ILE A 321 -21.16 -8.29 56.88
C ILE A 321 -20.01 -7.97 55.92
N PRO A 322 -20.32 -7.52 54.68
CA PRO A 322 -19.31 -7.03 53.77
C PRO A 322 -18.80 -5.67 54.27
N LEU A 323 -17.49 -5.57 54.44
CA LEU A 323 -16.78 -4.35 54.80
C LEU A 323 -16.11 -3.79 53.55
N THR A 324 -16.76 -2.78 52.97
CA THR A 324 -16.17 -2.00 51.88
C THR A 324 -15.27 -0.92 52.45
N SER A 325 -14.26 -0.53 51.70
CA SER A 325 -13.36 0.56 52.08
C SER A 325 -13.98 1.95 51.81
N ALA A 326 -15.31 2.06 51.71
CA ALA A 326 -15.98 3.22 51.10
C ALA A 326 -16.23 4.41 52.04
N ASN A 327 -15.84 4.32 53.32
CA ASN A 327 -16.09 5.38 54.32
C ASN A 327 -14.88 5.65 55.23
N VAL A 328 -13.67 5.59 54.67
CA VAL A 328 -12.43 5.89 55.42
C VAL A 328 -12.38 7.35 55.84
N ASP A 329 -12.95 8.25 55.04
CA ASP A 329 -13.11 9.66 55.38
C ASP A 329 -13.91 9.82 56.69
N GLU A 330 -15.05 9.15 56.85
CA GLU A 330 -15.85 9.18 58.10
C GLU A 330 -15.03 8.68 59.31
N VAL A 331 -14.23 7.63 59.14
CA VAL A 331 -13.38 7.08 60.20
C VAL A 331 -12.27 8.07 60.58
N ILE A 332 -11.59 8.68 59.61
CA ILE A 332 -10.53 9.66 59.86
C ILE A 332 -11.13 10.93 60.48
N GLU A 333 -12.30 11.37 60.02
CA GLU A 333 -13.03 12.52 60.56
C GLU A 333 -13.30 12.33 62.05
N LYS A 334 -14.05 11.27 62.42
CA LYS A 334 -14.46 11.03 63.81
C LYS A 334 -13.31 10.62 64.74
N ARG A 335 -12.30 9.91 64.21
CA ARG A 335 -11.20 9.40 65.04
C ARG A 335 -10.07 10.39 65.19
N LEU A 336 -9.68 11.11 64.13
CA LEU A 336 -8.48 11.95 64.10
C LEU A 336 -8.81 13.44 64.01
N LEU A 337 -9.79 13.81 63.19
CA LEU A 337 -10.06 15.21 62.87
C LEU A 337 -11.16 15.85 63.72
N ASP A 338 -11.72 15.13 64.69
CA ASP A 338 -12.80 15.61 65.54
C ASP A 338 -12.46 16.96 66.18
N LYS A 339 -13.37 17.92 66.08
CA LYS A 339 -13.11 19.33 66.37
C LYS A 339 -13.83 19.78 67.62
N ASN A 340 -13.20 20.66 68.40
CA ASN A 340 -13.93 21.34 69.48
C ASN A 340 -14.96 22.34 68.92
N ASP A 341 -15.99 22.65 69.72
CA ASP A 341 -17.12 23.49 69.31
C ASP A 341 -16.69 24.85 68.74
N ASN A 342 -15.71 25.52 69.38
CA ASN A 342 -15.20 26.81 68.92
C ASN A 342 -14.52 26.72 67.54
N ALA A 343 -13.77 25.65 67.29
CA ALA A 343 -13.10 25.42 66.02
C ALA A 343 -14.10 25.06 64.91
N GLN A 344 -15.16 24.31 65.22
CA GLN A 344 -16.25 24.02 64.29
C GLN A 344 -16.89 25.31 63.77
N GLU A 345 -17.25 26.23 64.68
CA GLU A 345 -17.82 27.52 64.30
C GLU A 345 -16.85 28.41 63.50
N GLU A 346 -15.58 28.50 63.93
CA GLU A 346 -14.57 29.32 63.22
C GLU A 346 -14.35 28.82 61.79
N LEU A 347 -14.18 27.51 61.61
CA LEU A 347 -13.90 26.90 60.31
C LEU A 347 -15.13 26.94 59.39
N GLY A 348 -16.33 26.70 59.93
CA GLY A 348 -17.59 26.85 59.17
C GLY A 348 -17.78 28.28 58.66
N ALA A 349 -17.51 29.29 59.50
CA ALA A 349 -17.56 30.69 59.08
C ALA A 349 -16.48 31.04 58.03
N ALA A 350 -15.28 30.45 58.13
CA ALA A 350 -14.21 30.64 57.16
C ALA A 350 -14.59 30.05 55.79
N HIS A 351 -15.20 28.86 55.74
CA HIS A 351 -15.70 28.27 54.51
C HIS A 351 -16.81 29.11 53.88
N LYS A 352 -17.78 29.56 54.68
CA LYS A 352 -18.87 30.41 54.19
C LYS A 352 -18.37 31.70 53.51
N LYS A 353 -17.23 32.22 53.96
CA LYS A 353 -16.57 33.40 53.36
C LYS A 353 -15.75 33.07 52.11
N ASN A 354 -15.04 31.94 52.10
CA ASN A 354 -14.03 31.61 51.10
C ASN A 354 -14.40 30.42 50.18
N GLY A 355 -15.60 29.85 50.30
CA GLY A 355 -15.99 28.59 49.67
C GLY A 355 -15.89 28.59 48.14
N SER A 356 -16.39 29.64 47.47
CA SER A 356 -16.26 29.77 46.00
C SER A 356 -14.82 29.90 45.53
N HIS A 357 -13.96 30.55 46.33
CA HIS A 357 -12.52 30.65 46.04
C HIS A 357 -11.85 29.27 46.18
N LEU A 358 -12.17 28.53 47.25
CA LEU A 358 -11.68 27.16 47.46
C LEU A 358 -12.12 26.21 46.33
N GLU A 359 -13.37 26.29 45.88
CA GLU A 359 -13.88 25.48 44.78
C GLU A 359 -13.13 25.75 43.46
N SER A 360 -12.89 27.03 43.13
CA SER A 360 -12.10 27.40 41.96
C SER A 360 -10.63 26.99 42.09
N LEU A 361 -10.08 27.06 43.30
CA LEU A 361 -8.67 26.81 43.58
C LEU A 361 -8.36 25.30 43.50
N LEU A 362 -9.28 24.45 43.97
CA LEU A 362 -9.15 22.99 44.05
C LEU A 362 -9.76 22.24 42.85
N SER A 363 -10.14 22.95 41.78
CA SER A 363 -10.73 22.35 40.59
C SER A 363 -9.69 21.67 39.68
N PHE A 364 -9.91 20.40 39.38
CA PHE A 364 -9.14 19.63 38.39
C PHE A 364 -9.57 19.99 36.96
N SER A 365 -8.73 19.68 35.98
CA SER A 365 -9.12 19.75 34.56
C SER A 365 -10.22 18.74 34.23
N GLU A 366 -11.02 19.00 33.19
CA GLU A 366 -12.10 18.09 32.74
C GLU A 366 -11.63 16.68 32.32
N ALA A 367 -10.31 16.48 32.16
CA ALA A 367 -9.71 15.20 31.81
C ALA A 367 -9.55 14.27 33.02
N GLY A 368 -10.33 13.17 33.05
CA GLY A 368 -10.20 12.08 34.03
C GLY A 368 -11.35 12.01 35.04
N VAL A 369 -11.13 11.29 36.15
CA VAL A 369 -12.11 11.19 37.26
C VAL A 369 -12.26 12.54 37.95
N GLN A 370 -13.51 12.98 38.13
CA GLN A 370 -13.84 14.21 38.84
C GLN A 370 -14.02 13.90 40.32
N PHE A 371 -13.12 14.44 41.15
CA PHE A 371 -13.21 14.29 42.60
C PHE A 371 -14.22 15.27 43.19
N LYS A 372 -14.87 14.86 44.27
CA LYS A 372 -15.82 15.71 44.99
C LYS A 372 -15.07 16.77 45.80
N GLY A 373 -15.57 18.00 45.76
CA GLY A 373 -15.20 19.07 46.68
C GLY A 373 -15.92 18.94 48.02
N TYR A 374 -15.84 19.99 48.84
CA TYR A 374 -16.56 20.07 50.11
C TYR A 374 -18.08 20.09 49.87
N LYS A 375 -18.85 19.33 50.66
CA LYS A 375 -20.32 19.27 50.52
C LYS A 375 -21.00 20.53 51.05
N ASP A 376 -20.58 20.98 52.22
CA ASP A 376 -21.12 22.13 52.94
C ASP A 376 -20.10 22.67 53.96
N ASP A 377 -20.49 23.70 54.71
CA ASP A 377 -19.65 24.36 55.71
C ASP A 377 -19.21 23.40 56.84
N ALA A 378 -20.05 22.42 57.20
CA ALA A 378 -19.75 21.44 58.24
C ALA A 378 -18.75 20.40 57.72
N ASP A 379 -18.91 19.94 56.47
CA ASP A 379 -17.98 19.02 55.80
C ASP A 379 -16.57 19.62 55.69
N TYR A 380 -16.46 20.93 55.43
CA TYR A 380 -15.18 21.65 55.48
C TYR A 380 -14.56 21.62 56.88
N ALA A 381 -15.31 21.99 57.92
CA ALA A 381 -14.80 22.05 59.28
C ALA A 381 -14.37 20.66 59.80
N ASN A 382 -15.13 19.61 59.48
CA ASN A 382 -14.82 18.22 59.81
C ASN A 382 -13.49 17.78 59.18
N LYS A 383 -13.27 18.10 57.89
CA LYS A 383 -12.11 17.62 57.13
C LYS A 383 -10.86 18.49 57.25
N PHE A 384 -10.99 19.76 57.63
CA PHE A 384 -9.84 20.67 57.76
C PHE A 384 -8.73 20.06 58.64
N PRO A 385 -7.45 20.10 58.22
CA PRO A 385 -6.87 20.80 57.06
C PRO A 385 -6.77 19.99 55.75
N PHE A 386 -7.42 18.83 55.65
CA PHE A 386 -7.45 18.01 54.43
C PHE A 386 -8.51 18.47 53.44
N VAL A 387 -8.31 18.10 52.18
CA VAL A 387 -9.26 18.32 51.08
C VAL A 387 -9.99 17.01 50.75
N PRO A 388 -11.30 17.00 50.44
CA PRO A 388 -12.08 15.76 50.30
C PRO A 388 -11.53 14.80 49.25
N TYR A 389 -10.95 15.30 48.15
CA TYR A 389 -10.35 14.43 47.13
C TYR A 389 -9.18 13.59 47.68
N GLN A 390 -8.49 14.06 48.72
CA GLN A 390 -7.26 13.42 49.21
C GLN A 390 -7.53 12.07 49.83
N PHE A 391 -8.71 11.87 50.43
CA PHE A 391 -9.11 10.60 51.05
C PHE A 391 -9.25 9.51 50.00
N ASP A 392 -10.09 9.75 48.99
CA ASP A 392 -10.33 8.79 47.90
C ASP A 392 -9.09 8.65 47.00
N LEU A 393 -8.48 9.75 46.55
CA LEU A 393 -7.31 9.71 45.69
C LEU A 393 -6.16 8.94 46.35
N PHE A 394 -5.85 9.21 47.62
CA PHE A 394 -4.77 8.51 48.32
C PHE A 394 -5.06 7.02 48.49
N GLN A 395 -6.31 6.66 48.83
CA GLN A 395 -6.74 5.27 48.89
C GLN A 395 -6.52 4.55 47.56
N GLN A 396 -6.98 5.12 46.45
CA GLN A 396 -6.80 4.55 45.11
C GLN A 396 -5.32 4.45 44.72
N CYS A 397 -4.53 5.50 45.00
CA CYS A 397 -3.09 5.49 44.76
C CYS A 397 -2.38 4.37 45.54
N ARG A 398 -2.78 4.15 46.79
CA ARG A 398 -2.21 3.09 47.63
C ARG A 398 -2.55 1.69 47.13
N ILE A 399 -3.79 1.46 46.71
CA ILE A 399 -4.21 0.21 46.06
C ILE A 399 -3.37 -0.02 44.79
N ALA A 400 -3.22 1.00 43.95
CA ALA A 400 -2.43 0.91 42.72
C ALA A 400 -0.95 0.61 42.99
N LEU A 401 -0.33 1.29 43.97
CA LEU A 401 1.03 1.02 44.43
C LEU A 401 1.19 -0.42 44.97
N SER A 402 0.22 -0.92 45.73
CA SER A 402 0.23 -2.30 46.26
C SER A 402 0.15 -3.34 45.14
N ASN A 403 -0.71 -3.14 44.14
CA ASN A 403 -0.83 -4.03 42.98
C ASN A 403 0.48 -4.09 42.17
N HIS A 404 1.29 -3.04 42.24
CA HIS A 404 2.63 -2.96 41.65
C HIS A 404 3.76 -3.34 42.61
N ASN A 405 3.46 -4.05 43.72
CA ASN A 405 4.41 -4.55 44.71
C ASN A 405 5.25 -3.45 45.38
N ALA A 406 4.70 -2.25 45.57
CA ALA A 406 5.47 -1.13 46.11
C ALA A 406 5.83 -1.23 47.61
N PHE A 407 5.07 -1.99 48.38
CA PHE A 407 5.19 -2.11 49.83
C PHE A 407 6.00 -3.33 50.29
N GLN A 408 6.59 -3.23 51.48
CA GLN A 408 7.30 -4.34 52.14
C GLN A 408 6.28 -5.38 52.67
N GLY A 409 6.41 -6.64 52.25
CA GLY A 409 5.46 -7.72 52.57
C GLY A 409 4.26 -7.77 51.61
N LYS A 410 3.98 -8.94 51.01
CA LYS A 410 2.95 -9.14 49.97
C LYS A 410 1.51 -8.81 50.41
N HIS A 411 1.26 -8.71 51.72
CA HIS A 411 -0.07 -8.55 52.28
C HIS A 411 -0.17 -7.48 53.37
N ALA A 412 0.86 -6.68 53.69
CA ALA A 412 0.88 -5.93 54.95
C ALA A 412 0.22 -4.52 54.93
N SER A 413 -0.05 -3.90 53.78
CA SER A 413 -0.14 -2.43 53.73
C SER A 413 -1.19 -1.85 52.76
N VAL A 414 -2.48 -2.14 52.95
CA VAL A 414 -3.57 -1.45 52.19
C VAL A 414 -4.76 -0.99 53.06
N GLY A 415 -4.81 -1.33 54.35
CA GLY A 415 -5.95 -1.04 55.22
C GLY A 415 -6.20 0.40 55.66
N GLU A 416 -7.44 0.68 56.09
CA GLU A 416 -7.91 1.95 56.67
C GLU A 416 -7.09 2.38 57.90
N ARG A 417 -6.64 1.40 58.70
CA ARG A 417 -5.86 1.62 59.92
C ARG A 417 -4.43 2.10 59.64
N SER A 418 -3.88 1.75 58.48
CA SER A 418 -2.60 2.32 58.04
C SER A 418 -2.80 3.68 57.36
N MET A 419 -3.93 3.92 56.68
CA MET A 419 -4.28 5.29 56.25
C MET A 419 -4.40 6.25 57.44
N LEU A 420 -5.05 5.84 58.54
CA LEU A 420 -5.14 6.66 59.75
C LEU A 420 -3.76 7.08 60.29
N GLY A 421 -2.78 6.15 60.30
CA GLY A 421 -1.41 6.44 60.71
C GLY A 421 -0.72 7.46 59.80
N VAL A 422 -0.88 7.33 58.48
CA VAL A 422 -0.36 8.28 57.48
C VAL A 422 -0.96 9.67 57.72
N PHE A 423 -2.29 9.78 57.83
CA PHE A 423 -2.96 11.06 58.03
C PHE A 423 -2.54 11.69 59.37
N GLN A 424 -2.38 10.91 60.44
CA GLN A 424 -1.87 11.40 61.72
C GLN A 424 -0.45 11.97 61.58
N GLN A 425 0.44 11.29 60.87
CA GLN A 425 1.81 11.77 60.62
C GLN A 425 1.82 13.06 59.80
N VAL A 426 0.95 13.17 58.79
CA VAL A 426 0.79 14.39 57.98
C VAL A 426 0.31 15.56 58.83
N ILE A 427 -0.69 15.36 59.71
CA ILE A 427 -1.14 16.41 60.62
C ILE A 427 -0.02 16.84 61.56
N LYS A 428 0.74 15.88 62.13
CA LYS A 428 1.90 16.19 63.00
C LYS A 428 2.94 17.05 62.28
N ALA A 429 3.13 16.86 60.97
CA ALA A 429 4.04 17.67 60.18
C ALA A 429 3.57 19.12 59.97
N ILE A 430 2.25 19.38 60.01
CA ILE A 430 1.68 20.73 59.78
C ILE A 430 1.02 21.36 61.01
N GLN A 431 1.15 20.73 62.19
CA GLN A 431 0.40 21.07 63.41
C GLN A 431 0.60 22.54 63.90
N GLU A 432 1.75 23.13 63.57
CA GLU A 432 2.11 24.51 63.94
C GLU A 432 1.59 25.56 62.94
N ARG A 433 1.01 25.16 61.79
CA ARG A 433 0.48 26.11 60.80
C ARG A 433 -0.81 26.79 61.29
N ASP A 434 -1.24 27.83 60.59
CA ASP A 434 -2.42 28.62 60.93
C ASP A 434 -3.72 28.06 60.31
N LYS A 435 -4.79 28.85 60.33
CA LYS A 435 -6.12 28.47 59.81
C LYS A 435 -6.24 28.49 58.29
N ASN A 436 -5.23 28.96 57.56
CA ASN A 436 -5.22 28.96 56.10
C ASN A 436 -4.47 27.76 55.53
N ALA A 437 -3.92 26.90 56.39
CA ALA A 437 -3.15 25.75 55.99
C ALA A 437 -4.02 24.69 55.30
N LEU A 438 -3.53 24.21 54.16
CA LEU A 438 -4.02 23.00 53.50
C LEU A 438 -2.90 21.96 53.48
N VAL A 439 -3.29 20.70 53.45
CA VAL A 439 -2.35 19.60 53.23
C VAL A 439 -2.03 19.52 51.75
N SER A 440 -0.74 19.57 51.38
CA SER A 440 -0.30 19.19 50.04
C SER A 440 -0.12 17.68 49.94
N PHE A 441 -0.45 17.10 48.78
CA PHE A 441 -0.52 15.66 48.56
C PHE A 441 0.85 14.96 48.67
N ASP A 442 1.95 15.69 48.44
CA ASP A 442 3.32 15.17 48.62
C ASP A 442 3.60 14.74 50.07
N LEU A 443 2.95 15.34 51.06
CA LEU A 443 3.11 14.94 52.46
C LEU A 443 2.62 13.52 52.73
N MET A 444 1.67 13.02 51.95
CA MET A 444 1.20 11.64 52.05
C MET A 444 2.33 10.64 51.75
N PHE A 445 3.30 11.01 50.91
CA PHE A 445 4.49 10.20 50.64
C PHE A 445 5.33 10.04 51.91
N GLU A 446 5.53 11.11 52.69
CA GLU A 446 6.30 11.03 53.94
C GLU A 446 5.66 10.09 54.96
N GLY A 447 4.33 10.01 54.96
CA GLY A 447 3.60 9.09 55.85
C GLY A 447 3.77 7.61 55.49
N ILE A 448 3.95 7.27 54.21
CA ILE A 448 4.17 5.87 53.76
C ILE A 448 5.64 5.53 53.54
N ARG A 449 6.55 6.48 53.68
CA ARG A 449 7.97 6.34 53.33
C ARG A 449 8.61 5.10 53.94
N ASN A 450 8.32 4.79 55.20
CA ASN A 450 8.92 3.64 55.88
C ASN A 450 8.29 2.29 55.47
N GLU A 451 7.11 2.29 54.84
CA GLU A 451 6.41 1.09 54.39
C GLU A 451 6.83 0.65 52.96
N LEU A 452 7.43 1.57 52.18
CA LEU A 452 7.82 1.32 50.79
C LEU A 452 9.12 0.50 50.68
N ARG A 453 9.29 -0.29 49.62
CA ARG A 453 10.54 -1.01 49.34
C ARG A 453 11.67 -0.05 48.98
N GLY A 454 12.89 -0.36 49.42
CA GLY A 454 14.07 0.50 49.17
C GLY A 454 14.34 0.78 47.69
N GLU A 455 14.19 -0.23 46.83
CA GLU A 455 14.37 -0.12 45.36
C GLU A 455 13.44 0.92 44.72
N ILE A 456 12.24 1.10 45.28
CA ILE A 456 11.22 1.99 44.73
C ILE A 456 11.41 3.43 45.24
N GLN A 457 12.04 3.58 46.40
CA GLN A 457 12.40 4.88 46.97
C GLN A 457 13.70 5.44 46.39
N GLN A 458 14.51 4.61 45.73
CA GLN A 458 15.88 4.95 45.35
C GLN A 458 15.95 6.20 44.46
N SER A 459 15.12 6.29 43.42
CA SER A 459 14.99 7.48 42.57
C SER A 459 14.64 8.75 43.34
N ILE A 460 13.74 8.68 44.32
CA ILE A 460 13.35 9.83 45.14
C ILE A 460 14.47 10.22 46.11
N ILE A 461 15.11 9.25 46.77
CA ILE A 461 16.25 9.49 47.67
C ILE A 461 17.42 10.13 46.89
N LEU A 462 17.64 9.69 45.67
CA LEU A 462 18.68 10.22 44.80
C LEU A 462 18.34 11.65 44.34
N ALA A 463 17.07 11.90 43.98
CA ALA A 463 16.58 13.24 43.69
C ALA A 463 16.73 14.19 44.89
N GLU A 464 16.40 13.76 46.12
CA GLU A 464 16.59 14.54 47.35
C GLU A 464 18.04 14.93 47.63
N LYS A 465 19.00 14.13 47.15
CA LYS A 465 20.44 14.40 47.31
C LYS A 465 21.02 15.25 46.18
N GLN A 466 20.45 15.18 44.98
CA GLN A 466 21.02 15.79 43.77
C GLN A 466 20.30 17.06 43.32
N LEU A 467 19.02 17.24 43.68
CA LEU A 467 18.24 18.42 43.32
C LEU A 467 18.30 19.47 44.43
N ASP A 468 18.75 20.68 44.07
CA ASP A 468 18.69 21.84 44.97
C ASP A 468 17.27 22.42 45.09
N ASP A 469 16.41 22.19 44.10
CA ASP A 469 15.03 22.70 44.09
C ASP A 469 14.10 21.81 44.93
N VAL A 470 13.80 22.28 46.14
CA VAL A 470 12.90 21.61 47.10
C VAL A 470 11.49 21.44 46.54
N PHE A 471 11.01 22.37 45.71
CA PHE A 471 9.66 22.29 45.13
C PHE A 471 9.60 21.22 44.03
N ALA A 472 10.67 21.04 43.25
CA ALA A 472 10.80 19.93 42.31
C ALA A 472 10.72 18.56 43.02
N ILE A 473 11.31 18.42 44.20
CA ILE A 473 11.19 17.21 45.02
C ILE A 473 9.73 16.96 45.44
N LYS A 474 8.99 18.01 45.82
CA LYS A 474 7.55 17.88 46.15
C LYS A 474 6.73 17.41 44.95
N VAL A 475 6.96 17.98 43.77
CA VAL A 475 6.33 17.55 42.52
C VAL A 475 6.63 16.09 42.23
N LEU A 476 7.88 15.67 42.40
CA LEU A 476 8.29 14.28 42.18
C LEU A 476 7.56 13.31 43.12
N LYS A 477 7.46 13.65 44.42
CA LYS A 477 6.74 12.85 45.42
C LYS A 477 5.24 12.72 45.11
N ALA A 478 4.60 13.82 44.70
CA ALA A 478 3.20 13.79 44.29
C ALA A 478 2.99 12.92 43.03
N LEU A 479 3.86 13.05 42.02
CA LEU A 479 3.81 12.24 40.81
C LEU A 479 4.07 10.75 41.06
N PHE A 480 4.96 10.43 42.02
CA PHE A 480 5.19 9.06 42.45
C PHE A 480 3.92 8.42 43.02
N LEU A 481 3.23 9.13 43.92
CA LEU A 481 2.01 8.61 44.56
C LEU A 481 0.94 8.23 43.54
N VAL A 482 0.76 9.07 42.51
CA VAL A 482 -0.29 8.87 41.48
C VAL A 482 0.15 8.01 40.30
N LYS A 483 1.42 7.57 40.24
CA LYS A 483 2.03 6.92 39.06
C LYS A 483 1.18 5.77 38.48
N TYR A 484 0.72 4.87 39.33
CA TYR A 484 -0.01 3.67 38.89
C TYR A 484 -1.53 3.87 38.82
N PHE A 485 -2.05 5.02 39.22
CA PHE A 485 -3.47 5.32 39.18
C PHE A 485 -3.85 6.03 37.86
N GLY A 486 -3.91 5.27 36.77
CA GLY A 486 -4.10 5.80 35.40
C GLY A 486 -5.41 6.57 35.13
N ASN A 487 -6.38 6.48 36.04
CA ASN A 487 -7.63 7.26 36.02
C ASN A 487 -7.41 8.74 36.40
N PHE A 488 -6.32 9.04 37.10
CA PHE A 488 -5.87 10.41 37.36
C PHE A 488 -4.93 10.88 36.25
N LYS A 489 -5.28 11.98 35.58
CA LYS A 489 -4.41 12.58 34.57
C LYS A 489 -3.50 13.62 35.20
N THR A 490 -2.20 13.41 35.15
CA THR A 490 -1.16 14.29 35.71
C THR A 490 -0.86 15.48 34.78
N THR A 491 -1.89 16.26 34.48
CA THR A 491 -1.72 17.53 33.77
C THR A 491 -1.06 18.57 34.67
N LYS A 492 -0.43 19.60 34.09
CA LYS A 492 0.15 20.71 34.86
C LYS A 492 -0.85 21.29 35.87
N ARG A 493 -2.12 21.48 35.45
CA ARG A 493 -3.21 21.97 36.32
C ARG A 493 -3.49 21.01 37.48
N ASN A 494 -3.58 19.71 37.21
CA ASN A 494 -3.90 18.72 38.24
C ASN A 494 -2.76 18.57 39.25
N ILE A 495 -1.50 18.60 38.79
CA ILE A 495 -0.31 18.58 39.67
C ILE A 495 -0.28 19.85 40.53
N SER A 496 -0.61 21.01 39.94
CA SER A 496 -0.73 22.27 40.68
C SER A 496 -1.71 22.14 41.84
N VAL A 497 -2.91 21.58 41.61
CA VAL A 497 -3.94 21.35 42.65
C VAL A 497 -3.43 20.42 43.76
N LEU A 498 -2.72 19.35 43.41
CA LEU A 498 -2.16 18.42 44.42
C LEU A 498 -1.18 19.08 45.39
N LEU A 499 -0.52 20.17 44.98
CA LEU A 499 0.57 20.81 45.73
C LEU A 499 0.17 22.12 46.39
N ILE A 500 -1.11 22.49 46.36
CA ILE A 500 -1.63 23.63 47.10
C ILE A 500 -1.59 23.29 48.59
N ASP A 501 -0.91 24.14 49.36
CA ASP A 501 -0.74 23.98 50.81
C ASP A 501 -1.26 25.18 51.63
N ASP A 502 -1.85 26.17 50.96
CA ASP A 502 -2.42 27.38 51.59
C ASP A 502 -3.62 27.92 50.80
N ILE A 503 -4.67 28.36 51.49
CA ILE A 503 -5.89 28.94 50.90
C ILE A 503 -5.59 30.25 50.15
N ASN A 504 -4.60 31.01 50.60
CA ASN A 504 -4.23 32.33 50.03
C ASN A 504 -3.06 32.25 49.04
N VAL A 505 -2.78 31.07 48.47
CA VAL A 505 -1.67 30.90 47.51
C VAL A 505 -1.83 31.81 46.28
N ASP A 506 -0.74 32.45 45.85
CA ASP A 506 -0.69 33.12 44.55
C ASP A 506 -0.59 32.08 43.43
N LEU A 507 -1.72 31.88 42.73
CA LEU A 507 -1.82 30.90 41.64
C LEU A 507 -0.80 31.11 40.53
N LYS A 508 -0.48 32.35 40.14
CA LYS A 508 0.48 32.61 39.06
C LYS A 508 1.90 32.25 39.48
N ALA A 509 2.28 32.62 40.71
CA ALA A 509 3.58 32.27 41.25
C ALA A 509 3.72 30.75 41.43
N HIS A 510 2.65 30.08 41.89
CA HIS A 510 2.60 28.62 42.04
C HIS A 510 2.74 27.90 40.69
N GLU A 511 1.98 28.31 39.66
CA GLU A 511 2.07 27.73 38.32
C GLU A 511 3.47 27.88 37.70
N THR A 512 4.14 29.01 37.96
CA THR A 512 5.53 29.26 37.49
C THR A 512 6.52 28.31 38.17
N LYS A 513 6.34 28.04 39.47
CA LYS A 513 7.15 27.04 40.20
C LYS A 513 6.92 25.63 39.66
N ILE A 514 5.67 25.29 39.32
CA ILE A 514 5.34 24.00 38.70
C ILE A 514 6.04 23.83 37.34
N ASP A 515 6.01 24.85 36.47
CA ASP A 515 6.72 24.81 35.18
C ASP A 515 8.22 24.58 35.36
N THR A 516 8.83 25.33 36.28
CA THR A 516 10.26 25.26 36.55
C THR A 516 10.62 23.86 37.07
N ALA A 517 9.86 23.35 38.04
CA ALA A 517 10.04 22.01 38.59
C ALA A 517 9.89 20.91 37.55
N LEU A 518 8.81 20.93 36.75
CA LEU A 518 8.57 19.92 35.71
C LEU A 518 9.66 19.95 34.63
N THR A 519 10.16 21.14 34.29
CA THR A 519 11.28 21.29 33.33
C THR A 519 12.57 20.68 33.90
N ILE A 520 12.89 20.93 35.18
CA ILE A 520 14.06 20.34 35.84
C ILE A 520 13.95 18.81 35.88
N LEU A 521 12.79 18.29 36.30
CA LEU A 521 12.55 16.84 36.41
C LEU A 521 12.56 16.13 35.06
N GLU A 522 12.01 16.76 34.01
CA GLU A 522 12.05 16.24 32.64
C GLU A 522 13.47 16.20 32.08
N ASN A 523 14.25 17.27 32.29
CA ASN A 523 15.64 17.35 31.82
C ASN A 523 16.53 16.29 32.49
N GLN A 524 16.31 16.02 33.79
CA GLN A 524 17.05 15.01 34.55
C GLN A 524 16.44 13.61 34.51
N SER A 525 15.47 13.35 33.61
CA SER A 525 14.85 12.04 33.39
C SER A 525 14.20 11.42 34.64
N TYR A 526 13.73 12.23 35.60
CA TYR A 526 12.89 11.75 36.70
C TYR A 526 11.41 11.65 36.30
N VAL A 527 11.02 12.46 35.31
CA VAL A 527 9.67 12.55 34.79
C VAL A 527 9.73 12.52 33.27
N GLN A 528 8.77 11.84 32.64
CA GLN A 528 8.52 11.92 31.21
C GLN A 528 7.29 12.76 30.91
N ARG A 529 7.28 13.43 29.76
CA ARG A 529 6.10 14.13 29.25
C ARG A 529 5.52 13.40 28.05
N ASN A 530 4.23 13.11 28.09
CA ASN A 530 3.48 12.56 26.98
C ASN A 530 2.28 13.48 26.65
N GLY A 531 2.46 14.37 25.68
CA GLY A 531 1.51 15.47 25.44
C GLY A 531 1.49 16.43 26.64
N ASP A 532 0.32 16.55 27.28
CA ASP A 532 0.12 17.39 28.47
C ASP A 532 0.24 16.63 29.81
N ILE A 533 0.54 15.33 29.76
CA ILE A 533 0.61 14.44 30.93
C ILE A 533 2.07 14.24 31.35
N TYR A 534 2.35 14.36 32.64
CA TYR A 534 3.67 14.16 33.24
C TYR A 534 3.69 12.91 34.11
N GLU A 535 4.58 11.97 33.84
CA GLU A 535 4.63 10.70 34.55
C GLU A 535 5.99 10.50 35.23
N PHE A 536 5.96 10.09 36.49
CA PHE A 536 7.17 9.67 37.23
C PHE A 536 7.81 8.46 36.54
N LEU A 537 9.14 8.42 36.45
CA LEU A 537 9.90 7.30 35.90
C LEU A 537 10.52 6.45 37.01
N THR A 538 10.33 5.13 36.96
CA THR A 538 11.10 4.20 37.82
C THR A 538 12.56 4.13 37.40
N ASP A 539 13.43 3.51 38.19
CA ASP A 539 14.85 3.37 37.85
C ASP A 539 15.05 2.68 36.48
N ASP A 540 14.39 1.55 36.22
CA ASP A 540 14.44 0.87 34.91
C ASP A 540 13.89 1.75 33.77
N GLU A 541 12.81 2.49 34.00
CA GLU A 541 12.21 3.37 32.99
C GLU A 541 13.08 4.61 32.72
N LYS A 542 13.78 5.11 33.75
CA LYS A 542 14.73 6.20 33.68
C LYS A 542 15.94 5.80 32.87
N ASP A 543 16.50 4.61 33.11
CA ASP A 543 17.60 4.07 32.32
C ASP A 543 17.22 3.98 30.83
N VAL A 544 16.04 3.39 30.54
CA VAL A 544 15.52 3.32 29.17
C VAL A 544 15.28 4.71 28.58
N GLU A 545 14.75 5.66 29.34
CA GLU A 545 14.51 7.03 28.88
C GLU A 545 15.82 7.77 28.57
N GLU A 546 16.86 7.61 29.39
CA GLU A 546 18.19 8.17 29.15
C GLU A 546 18.84 7.54 27.91
N GLU A 547 18.74 6.23 27.72
CA GLU A 547 19.23 5.56 26.53
C GLU A 547 18.48 6.01 25.25
N ILE A 548 17.16 6.21 25.31
CA ILE A 548 16.38 6.80 24.22
C ILE A 548 16.88 8.23 23.93
N LYS A 549 17.05 9.07 24.97
CA LYS A 549 17.55 10.45 24.79
C LYS A 549 18.96 10.49 24.17
N ASN A 550 19.83 9.55 24.55
CA ASN A 550 21.19 9.42 24.05
C ASN A 550 21.30 8.71 22.69
N THR A 551 20.19 8.17 22.16
CA THR A 551 20.15 7.55 20.83
C THR A 551 20.45 8.60 19.75
N SER A 552 21.48 8.35 18.95
CA SER A 552 21.85 9.22 17.82
C SER A 552 20.81 9.12 16.70
N ILE A 553 20.44 10.25 16.10
CA ILE A 553 19.52 10.30 14.96
C ILE A 553 20.19 11.02 13.78
N ASP A 554 19.79 10.64 12.57
CA ASP A 554 20.19 11.30 11.34
C ASP A 554 19.21 12.45 11.05
N GLU A 555 19.72 13.60 10.63
CA GLU A 555 18.91 14.75 10.21
C GLU A 555 18.01 14.39 9.02
N GLN A 556 18.44 13.47 8.13
CA GLN A 556 17.57 12.99 7.05
C GLN A 556 16.31 12.27 7.57
N ALA A 557 16.40 11.58 8.72
CA ALA A 557 15.25 10.94 9.34
C ALA A 557 14.23 11.98 9.85
N VAL A 558 14.70 13.15 10.30
CA VAL A 558 13.86 14.29 10.70
C VAL A 558 13.09 14.80 9.49
N THR A 559 13.78 15.10 8.38
CA THR A 559 13.15 15.58 7.15
C THR A 559 12.16 14.55 6.57
N GLN A 560 12.50 13.25 6.62
CA GLN A 560 11.62 12.18 6.15
C GLN A 560 10.33 12.09 6.96
N LEU A 561 10.41 12.19 8.29
CA LEU A 561 9.24 12.18 9.16
C LEU A 561 8.38 13.44 8.96
N LEU A 562 9.00 14.60 8.81
CA LEU A 562 8.29 15.84 8.48
C LEU A 562 7.57 15.72 7.14
N LYS A 563 8.17 15.06 6.13
CA LYS A 563 7.52 14.77 4.84
C LYS A 563 6.29 13.89 5.03
N GLU A 564 6.42 12.84 5.82
CA GLU A 564 5.30 11.94 6.13
C GLU A 564 4.15 12.72 6.78
N ILE A 565 4.44 13.52 7.82
CA ILE A 565 3.41 14.26 8.55
C ILE A 565 2.79 15.38 7.69
N LEU A 566 3.61 16.21 7.04
CA LEU A 566 3.13 17.41 6.36
C LEU A 566 2.51 17.11 4.99
N TYR A 567 3.14 16.25 4.18
CA TYR A 567 2.66 15.92 2.83
C TYR A 567 1.77 14.68 2.81
N ASP A 568 2.17 13.59 3.44
CA ASP A 568 1.44 12.31 3.31
C ASP A 568 0.21 12.25 4.22
N ASP A 569 0.29 12.79 5.45
CA ASP A 569 -0.79 12.72 6.44
C ASP A 569 -1.72 13.96 6.46
N ILE A 570 -1.22 15.16 6.13
CA ILE A 570 -2.03 16.41 6.21
C ILE A 570 -2.49 16.85 4.81
N ILE A 571 -1.55 17.09 3.88
CA ILE A 571 -1.91 17.54 2.53
C ILE A 571 -2.57 16.39 1.74
N GLU A 572 -2.03 15.18 1.86
CA GLU A 572 -2.54 13.92 1.30
C GLU A 572 -2.74 13.92 -0.23
N VAL A 573 -2.12 14.85 -0.95
CA VAL A 573 -2.26 14.97 -2.41
C VAL A 573 -0.92 15.30 -3.05
N ASN A 574 -0.64 14.66 -4.19
CA ASN A 574 0.53 14.95 -5.03
C ASN A 574 0.18 15.82 -6.26
N ARG A 575 -1.12 16.11 -6.42
CA ARG A 575 -1.68 16.96 -7.47
C ARG A 575 -2.83 17.77 -6.88
N ILE A 576 -2.90 19.06 -7.22
CA ILE A 576 -3.94 19.95 -6.72
C ILE A 576 -4.77 20.43 -7.91
N LYS A 577 -6.10 20.34 -7.77
CA LYS A 577 -7.04 20.84 -8.75
C LYS A 577 -7.01 22.37 -8.79
N TYR A 578 -6.80 22.94 -9.96
CA TYR A 578 -7.01 24.36 -10.20
C TYR A 578 -8.49 24.63 -10.42
N LEU A 579 -9.09 25.49 -9.60
CA LEU A 579 -10.54 25.64 -9.50
C LEU A 579 -11.17 26.25 -10.77
N GLU A 580 -10.47 27.15 -11.47
CA GLU A 580 -10.98 27.82 -12.67
C GLU A 580 -11.19 26.88 -13.86
N ASN A 581 -10.30 25.91 -14.08
CA ASN A 581 -10.38 24.99 -15.22
C ASN A 581 -10.66 23.52 -14.83
N LYS A 582 -10.79 23.25 -13.53
CA LYS A 582 -11.05 21.93 -12.93
C LYS A 582 -9.99 20.86 -13.23
N GLN A 583 -8.78 21.25 -13.64
CA GLN A 583 -7.69 20.33 -13.94
C GLN A 583 -6.71 20.18 -12.80
N ASP A 584 -6.12 19.00 -12.69
CA ASP A 584 -5.11 18.70 -11.67
C ASP A 584 -3.72 19.08 -12.15
N TYR A 585 -2.97 19.80 -11.31
CA TYR A 585 -1.57 20.15 -11.55
C TYR A 585 -0.68 19.43 -10.54
N ASP A 586 0.31 18.72 -11.06
CA ASP A 586 1.34 18.06 -10.26
C ASP A 586 2.32 19.11 -9.69
N PHE A 587 2.90 18.82 -8.53
CA PHE A 587 3.93 19.67 -7.94
C PHE A 587 5.05 18.84 -7.29
N THR A 588 6.21 19.48 -7.19
CA THR A 588 7.39 19.01 -6.48
C THR A 588 7.21 19.27 -4.98
N THR A 589 7.48 18.26 -4.15
CA THR A 589 7.48 18.36 -2.69
C THR A 589 8.90 18.62 -2.17
N LYS A 590 9.06 19.68 -1.36
CA LYS A 590 10.33 20.03 -0.73
C LYS A 590 10.15 20.35 0.75
N ILE A 591 11.11 19.94 1.57
CA ILE A 591 11.22 20.36 2.98
C ILE A 591 12.64 20.80 3.24
N ASP A 592 12.82 22.03 3.73
CA ASP A 592 14.13 22.60 4.08
C ASP A 592 15.19 22.39 2.97
N GLY A 593 14.83 22.64 1.71
CA GLY A 593 15.69 22.42 0.54
C GLY A 593 15.83 20.97 0.07
N SER A 594 15.39 19.97 0.84
CA SER A 594 15.41 18.55 0.45
C SER A 594 14.23 18.22 -0.46
N PHE A 595 14.52 17.56 -1.57
CA PHE A 595 13.55 17.22 -2.60
C PHE A 595 13.05 15.78 -2.49
N PHE A 596 11.75 15.57 -2.73
CA PHE A 596 11.12 14.25 -2.70
C PHE A 596 10.35 13.94 -3.99
N GLY A 597 10.55 12.74 -4.55
CA GLY A 597 9.78 12.24 -5.70
C GLY A 597 10.40 12.55 -7.08
N ARG A 598 9.57 12.87 -8.07
CA ARG A 598 10.02 13.27 -9.43
C ARG A 598 9.77 14.76 -9.62
N GLU A 599 10.74 15.45 -10.21
CA GLU A 599 10.69 16.90 -10.34
C GLU A 599 9.59 17.31 -11.33
N LYS A 600 8.78 18.27 -10.90
CA LYS A 600 7.68 18.90 -11.61
C LYS A 600 7.95 20.40 -11.67
N GLU A 601 7.30 21.08 -12.61
CA GLU A 601 7.51 22.50 -12.82
C GLU A 601 7.03 23.34 -11.63
N LEU A 602 5.85 23.05 -11.08
CA LEU A 602 5.36 23.71 -9.87
C LEU A 602 6.01 23.11 -8.63
N GLU A 603 6.31 23.93 -7.63
CA GLU A 603 6.92 23.45 -6.38
C GLU A 603 6.19 23.98 -5.14
N ILE A 604 6.10 23.13 -4.12
CA ILE A 604 5.71 23.53 -2.78
C ILE A 604 6.87 23.17 -1.87
N GLU A 605 7.46 24.16 -1.22
CA GLU A 605 8.51 23.96 -0.22
C GLU A 605 8.00 24.37 1.16
N ILE A 606 8.05 23.46 2.13
CA ILE A 606 7.77 23.77 3.53
C ILE A 606 9.09 24.03 4.25
N ILE A 607 9.20 25.19 4.88
CA ILE A 607 10.38 25.61 5.63
C ILE A 607 10.06 25.49 7.12
N THR A 608 10.86 24.69 7.81
CA THR A 608 10.78 24.47 9.26
C THR A 608 11.85 25.26 10.00
N ASP A 609 11.70 25.31 11.33
CA ASP A 609 12.57 26.04 12.23
C ASP A 609 14.01 25.47 12.31
N ASP A 610 14.25 24.23 11.84
CA ASP A 610 15.59 23.63 11.86
C ASP A 610 16.55 24.28 10.85
N SER A 611 16.00 24.91 9.81
CA SER A 611 16.78 25.65 8.80
C SER A 611 17.31 27.02 9.30
N SER A 612 16.94 27.43 10.53
CA SER A 612 16.93 28.83 10.99
C SER A 612 18.23 29.40 11.57
N LYS A 613 19.41 28.98 11.12
CA LYS A 613 20.61 29.77 11.45
C LYS A 613 20.63 31.14 10.75
N ASP A 614 19.86 31.32 9.67
CA ASP A 614 19.72 32.58 8.94
C ASP A 614 18.28 32.80 8.40
N PHE A 615 17.26 32.80 9.26
CA PHE A 615 15.90 33.15 8.84
C PHE A 615 15.80 34.64 8.47
N ASN A 616 15.88 34.95 7.17
CA ASN A 616 15.69 36.30 6.63
C ASN A 616 14.52 36.32 5.64
N GLU A 617 13.44 37.04 5.97
CA GLU A 617 12.26 37.18 5.10
C GLU A 617 12.65 37.71 3.71
N SER A 618 13.66 38.60 3.63
CA SER A 618 14.16 39.12 2.34
C SER A 618 14.85 38.04 1.51
N HIS A 619 15.53 37.08 2.15
CA HIS A 619 16.16 35.95 1.46
C HIS A 619 15.09 35.02 0.87
N ILE A 620 14.06 34.68 1.64
CA ILE A 620 12.94 33.86 1.20
C ILE A 620 12.21 34.53 0.03
N GLN A 621 11.93 35.83 0.14
CA GLN A 621 11.34 36.61 -0.96
C GLN A 621 12.21 36.54 -2.21
N SER A 622 13.52 36.81 -2.11
CA SER A 622 14.44 36.75 -3.24
C SER A 622 14.48 35.39 -3.93
N GLN A 623 14.41 34.29 -3.17
CA GLN A 623 14.39 32.93 -3.72
C GLN A 623 13.07 32.58 -4.42
N THR A 624 11.98 33.26 -4.08
CA THR A 624 10.68 33.07 -4.77
C THR A 624 10.54 33.94 -6.02
N MET A 625 11.42 34.93 -6.24
CA MET A 625 11.34 35.79 -7.43
C MET A 625 11.68 35.00 -8.70
N GLY A 626 10.73 34.94 -9.64
CA GLY A 626 10.91 34.22 -10.91
C GLY A 626 11.00 32.69 -10.77
N SER A 627 10.85 32.15 -9.56
CA SER A 627 10.74 30.72 -9.34
C SER A 627 9.33 30.22 -9.65
N THR A 628 9.21 28.92 -9.87
CA THR A 628 7.93 28.24 -10.10
C THR A 628 7.38 27.59 -8.83
N GLY A 629 7.90 28.00 -7.67
CA GLY A 629 7.58 27.41 -6.38
C GLY A 629 7.04 28.43 -5.38
N MET A 630 6.19 27.95 -4.46
CA MET A 630 5.82 28.70 -3.27
C MET A 630 6.55 28.16 -2.03
N LYS A 631 6.92 29.05 -1.12
CA LYS A 631 7.54 28.71 0.17
C LYS A 631 6.53 28.90 1.30
N VAL A 632 6.28 27.84 2.06
CA VAL A 632 5.37 27.79 3.20
C VAL A 632 6.22 27.76 4.47
N VAL A 633 6.30 28.88 5.16
CA VAL A 633 7.13 29.02 6.37
C VAL A 633 6.29 28.73 7.60
N LEU A 634 6.67 27.70 8.35
CA LEU A 634 6.06 27.36 9.64
C LEU A 634 6.55 28.33 10.74
N ALA A 635 5.70 28.58 11.73
CA ALA A 635 6.11 29.30 12.93
C ALA A 635 7.06 28.44 13.78
N SER A 636 8.07 29.07 14.40
CA SER A 636 8.97 28.39 15.33
C SER A 636 8.19 27.74 16.46
N ASN A 637 8.42 26.45 16.68
CA ASN A 637 7.84 25.68 17.76
C ASN A 637 8.86 24.64 18.25
N ALA A 638 9.65 25.03 19.25
CA ALA A 638 10.68 24.18 19.84
C ALA A 638 10.10 22.87 20.40
N THR A 639 8.86 22.88 20.91
CA THR A 639 8.20 21.67 21.40
C THR A 639 7.92 20.69 20.27
N PHE A 640 7.41 21.18 19.13
CA PHE A 640 7.15 20.35 17.96
C PHE A 640 8.43 19.65 17.48
N MET A 641 9.51 20.39 17.30
CA MET A 641 10.80 19.82 16.84
C MET A 641 11.41 18.86 17.86
N ARG A 642 11.30 19.15 19.17
CA ARG A 642 11.74 18.25 20.23
C ARG A 642 10.98 16.92 20.18
N ASP A 643 9.66 16.96 20.01
CA ASP A 643 8.81 15.78 19.96
C ASP A 643 9.02 14.97 18.67
N VAL A 644 9.29 15.63 17.52
CA VAL A 644 9.70 14.97 16.26
C VAL A 644 11.00 14.18 16.47
N ARG A 645 12.03 14.80 17.06
CA ARG A 645 13.32 14.15 17.34
C ARG A 645 13.14 13.00 18.35
N MET A 646 12.34 13.21 19.39
CA MET A 646 12.05 12.18 20.38
C MET A 646 11.29 10.99 19.77
N TYR A 647 10.35 11.23 18.86
CA TYR A 647 9.64 10.16 18.15
C TYR A 647 10.60 9.25 17.38
N ILE A 648 11.55 9.84 16.64
CA ILE A 648 12.55 9.11 15.86
C ILE A 648 13.49 8.34 16.79
N LYS A 649 13.95 8.98 17.87
CA LYS A 649 14.81 8.34 18.89
C LYS A 649 14.13 7.12 19.50
N THR A 650 12.88 7.26 19.95
CA THR A 650 12.11 6.15 20.54
C THR A 650 11.94 5.00 19.54
N ALA A 651 11.52 5.29 18.29
CA ALA A 651 11.34 4.26 17.27
C ALA A 651 12.64 3.52 16.91
N LYS A 652 13.75 4.26 16.81
CA LYS A 652 15.07 3.69 16.51
C LYS A 652 15.56 2.80 17.65
N TYR A 653 15.48 3.29 18.89
CA TYR A 653 15.89 2.53 20.07
C TYR A 653 15.04 1.27 20.27
N GLU A 654 13.73 1.38 20.07
CA GLU A 654 12.81 0.23 20.12
C GLU A 654 13.19 -0.84 19.10
N MET A 655 13.46 -0.44 17.85
CA MET A 655 13.84 -1.38 16.79
C MET A 655 15.18 -2.09 17.09
N GLN A 656 16.12 -1.40 17.73
CA GLN A 656 17.42 -1.97 18.11
C GLN A 656 17.33 -2.95 19.29
N ASN A 657 16.36 -2.77 20.19
CA ASN A 657 16.23 -3.53 21.43
C ASN A 657 15.08 -4.55 21.43
N ARG A 658 14.35 -4.72 20.32
CA ARG A 658 13.38 -5.82 20.13
C ARG A 658 14.12 -7.13 19.80
N GLY A 659 14.46 -7.93 20.83
CA GLY A 659 15.10 -9.25 20.66
C GLY A 659 14.92 -10.20 21.86
N SER A 660 15.21 -11.49 21.65
CA SER A 660 14.99 -12.59 22.63
C SER A 660 15.88 -12.57 23.89
N GLY A 661 16.81 -11.63 24.00
CA GLY A 661 17.69 -11.44 25.17
C GLY A 661 17.25 -10.33 26.14
N THR A 662 16.13 -9.65 25.87
CA THR A 662 15.68 -8.51 26.68
C THR A 662 15.00 -8.98 27.97
N ARG A 663 15.33 -8.35 29.10
CA ARG A 663 14.66 -8.64 30.39
C ARG A 663 13.14 -8.40 30.26
N PRO A 664 12.26 -9.25 30.81
CA PRO A 664 10.81 -9.09 30.69
C PRO A 664 10.27 -7.71 31.13
N GLN A 665 10.88 -7.10 32.16
CA GLN A 665 10.56 -5.75 32.63
C GLN A 665 10.87 -4.69 31.56
N VAL A 666 12.07 -4.70 30.99
CA VAL A 666 12.48 -3.78 29.91
C VAL A 666 11.63 -3.99 28.65
N ALA A 667 11.28 -5.24 28.32
CA ALA A 667 10.40 -5.54 27.19
C ALA A 667 9.00 -4.93 27.36
N ARG A 668 8.45 -4.96 28.59
CA ARG A 668 7.20 -4.28 28.92
C ARG A 668 7.32 -2.75 28.78
N ILE A 669 8.40 -2.17 29.31
CA ILE A 669 8.66 -0.71 29.19
C ILE A 669 8.74 -0.31 27.70
N LEU A 670 9.46 -1.08 26.88
CA LEU A 670 9.54 -0.82 25.44
C LEU A 670 8.18 -0.87 24.75
N GLN A 671 7.30 -1.81 25.14
CA GLN A 671 5.93 -1.89 24.62
C GLN A 671 5.11 -0.65 25.01
N GLU A 672 5.21 -0.21 26.26
CA GLU A 672 4.55 1.01 26.75
C GLU A 672 5.07 2.25 26.00
N LYS A 673 6.40 2.39 25.83
CA LYS A 673 7.02 3.46 25.02
C LYS A 673 6.54 3.44 23.56
N SER A 674 6.36 2.27 22.97
CA SER A 674 5.82 2.13 21.61
C SER A 674 4.41 2.70 21.50
N MET A 675 3.52 2.35 22.43
CA MET A 675 2.15 2.90 22.49
C MET A 675 2.15 4.42 22.71
N GLN A 676 3.03 4.92 23.58
CA GLN A 676 3.22 6.36 23.76
C GLN A 676 3.70 7.02 22.46
N ASN A 677 4.59 6.38 21.70
CA ASN A 677 5.12 6.92 20.45
C ASN A 677 4.05 7.04 19.36
N VAL A 678 3.08 6.12 19.32
CA VAL A 678 1.89 6.24 18.45
C VAL A 678 1.06 7.48 18.81
N THR A 679 0.83 7.68 20.11
CA THR A 679 0.11 8.86 20.62
C THR A 679 0.87 10.16 20.29
N ARG A 680 2.20 10.16 20.48
CA ARG A 680 3.08 11.27 20.11
C ARG A 680 2.97 11.62 18.63
N LYS A 681 2.94 10.63 17.73
CA LYS A 681 2.74 10.86 16.29
C LYS A 681 1.42 11.56 16.00
N ASN A 682 0.32 11.13 16.64
CA ASN A 682 -0.98 11.77 16.46
C ASN A 682 -0.98 13.23 16.93
N ASN A 683 -0.34 13.52 18.07
CA ASN A 683 -0.19 14.90 18.55
C ASN A 683 0.67 15.74 17.59
N LEU A 684 1.76 15.17 17.05
CA LEU A 684 2.57 15.84 16.03
C LEU A 684 1.76 16.20 14.79
N LYS A 685 0.83 15.35 14.34
CA LYS A 685 -0.09 15.68 13.22
C LYS A 685 -0.96 16.89 13.53
N VAL A 686 -1.53 16.96 14.74
CA VAL A 686 -2.38 18.09 15.17
C VAL A 686 -1.56 19.38 15.24
N MET A 687 -0.37 19.34 15.83
CA MET A 687 0.54 20.47 15.92
C MET A 687 1.00 20.94 14.53
N ALA A 688 1.37 20.01 13.66
CA ALA A 688 1.80 20.30 12.29
C ALA A 688 0.66 20.92 11.45
N ASN A 689 -0.58 20.44 11.59
CA ASN A 689 -1.72 21.03 10.89
C ASN A 689 -1.99 22.46 11.37
N THR A 690 -1.89 22.68 12.69
CA THR A 690 -2.02 24.02 13.28
C THR A 690 -0.93 24.97 12.80
N ALA A 691 0.33 24.48 12.73
CA ALA A 691 1.46 25.25 12.21
C ALA A 691 1.30 25.59 10.72
N LEU A 692 0.80 24.64 9.92
CA LEU A 692 0.46 24.88 8.51
C LEU A 692 -0.67 25.89 8.36
N ALA A 693 -1.72 25.81 9.18
CA ALA A 693 -2.84 26.75 9.17
C ALA A 693 -2.43 28.19 9.51
N ALA A 694 -1.41 28.36 10.36
CA ALA A 694 -0.85 29.66 10.75
C ALA A 694 0.37 30.10 9.90
N SER A 695 0.78 29.32 8.91
CA SER A 695 2.01 29.55 8.13
C SER A 695 2.01 30.85 7.32
N LYS A 696 3.21 31.42 7.14
CA LYS A 696 3.45 32.54 6.22
C LYS A 696 3.82 31.98 4.84
N ILE A 697 3.12 32.39 3.79
CA ILE A 697 3.35 31.90 2.43
C ILE A 697 3.97 32.99 1.58
N TYR A 698 5.04 32.65 0.86
CA TYR A 698 5.76 33.54 -0.05
C TYR A 698 5.70 33.01 -1.47
N LEU A 699 5.44 33.91 -2.41
CA LEU A 699 5.30 33.61 -3.83
C LEU A 699 5.76 34.82 -4.66
N ASN A 700 6.57 34.59 -5.69
CA ASN A 700 7.00 35.59 -6.66
C ASN A 700 7.55 36.90 -6.03
N GLY A 701 8.37 36.79 -4.99
CA GLY A 701 8.99 37.93 -4.31
C GLY A 701 8.13 38.61 -3.26
N GLY A 702 6.86 38.21 -3.09
CA GLY A 702 5.93 38.81 -2.14
C GLY A 702 5.42 37.82 -1.08
N LYS A 703 5.01 38.36 0.07
CA LYS A 703 4.20 37.63 1.04
C LYS A 703 2.75 37.60 0.55
N LEU A 704 2.13 36.42 0.55
CA LEU A 704 0.73 36.26 0.16
C LEU A 704 -0.17 36.52 1.38
N GLU A 705 -0.96 37.58 1.32
CA GLU A 705 -1.99 37.87 2.34
C GLU A 705 -3.23 37.02 2.06
N MET A 706 -3.59 36.16 3.01
CA MET A 706 -4.72 35.23 2.92
C MET A 706 -5.53 35.26 4.21
N THR A 707 -6.84 35.08 4.11
CA THR A 707 -7.71 34.88 5.27
C THR A 707 -7.24 33.66 6.06
N ASN A 708 -7.21 33.79 7.39
CA ASN A 708 -6.85 32.66 8.25
C ASN A 708 -7.80 31.49 8.03
N SER A 709 -7.22 30.33 7.74
CA SER A 709 -7.92 29.04 7.67
C SER A 709 -7.73 28.33 9.00
N SER A 710 -8.75 27.62 9.49
CA SER A 710 -8.61 26.70 10.63
C SER A 710 -7.87 25.41 10.26
N ASP A 711 -7.72 25.13 8.97
CA ASP A 711 -7.12 23.90 8.44
C ASP A 711 -5.93 24.19 7.52
N GLY A 712 -4.82 23.47 7.73
CA GLY A 712 -3.55 23.66 7.02
C GLY A 712 -3.62 23.22 5.56
N LYS A 713 -4.26 22.09 5.26
CA LYS A 713 -4.45 21.58 3.89
C LYS A 713 -5.18 22.59 3.02
N THR A 714 -6.28 23.14 3.53
CA THR A 714 -7.08 24.17 2.85
C THR A 714 -6.25 25.42 2.54
N ARG A 715 -5.39 25.86 3.48
CA ARG A 715 -4.50 27.02 3.27
C ARG A 715 -3.50 26.79 2.15
N VAL A 716 -2.85 25.62 2.13
CA VAL A 716 -1.90 25.23 1.08
C VAL A 716 -2.59 25.15 -0.29
N ILE A 717 -3.76 24.51 -0.38
CA ILE A 717 -4.52 24.40 -1.64
C ILE A 717 -4.92 25.78 -2.18
N ASN A 718 -5.37 26.69 -1.31
CA ASN A 718 -5.75 28.05 -1.71
C ASN A 718 -4.55 28.87 -2.19
N ALA A 719 -3.39 28.74 -1.54
CA ALA A 719 -2.16 29.37 -1.98
C ALA A 719 -1.67 28.80 -3.32
N PHE A 720 -1.82 27.49 -3.51
CA PHE A 720 -1.50 26.82 -4.76
C PHE A 720 -2.32 27.35 -5.94
N GLN A 721 -3.59 27.75 -5.73
CA GLN A 721 -4.38 28.41 -6.79
C GLN A 721 -3.68 29.69 -7.30
N LYS A 722 -3.09 30.47 -6.40
CA LYS A 722 -2.33 31.68 -6.76
C LYS A 722 -1.01 31.34 -7.43
N LEU A 723 -0.32 30.29 -6.99
CA LEU A 723 0.89 29.78 -7.64
C LEU A 723 0.63 29.44 -9.12
N VAL A 724 -0.42 28.67 -9.41
CA VAL A 724 -0.81 28.29 -10.79
C VAL A 724 -1.05 29.55 -11.64
N ALA A 725 -1.81 30.52 -11.12
CA ALA A 725 -2.12 31.75 -11.86
C ALA A 725 -0.87 32.63 -12.13
N VAL A 726 0.12 32.63 -11.23
CA VAL A 726 1.35 33.41 -11.37
C VAL A 726 2.35 32.73 -12.31
N VAL A 727 2.49 31.41 -12.23
CA VAL A 727 3.42 30.65 -13.08
C VAL A 727 2.89 30.48 -14.50
N TYR A 728 1.56 30.38 -14.66
CA TYR A 728 0.89 30.19 -15.94
C TYR A 728 -0.03 31.36 -16.31
N PRO A 729 0.51 32.57 -16.54
CA PRO A 729 -0.32 33.75 -16.84
C PRO A 729 -1.12 33.62 -18.14
N ASN A 730 -0.67 32.80 -19.10
CA ASN A 730 -1.38 32.56 -20.36
C ASN A 730 -2.48 31.49 -20.25
N LEU A 731 -2.70 30.90 -19.06
CA LEU A 731 -3.82 29.97 -18.83
C LEU A 731 -5.18 30.67 -19.02
N ARG A 732 -5.24 31.98 -18.74
CA ARG A 732 -6.43 32.84 -18.92
C ARG A 732 -6.96 32.85 -20.37
N MET A 733 -6.10 32.57 -21.36
CA MET A 733 -6.49 32.50 -22.77
C MET A 733 -7.55 31.42 -23.03
N LEU A 734 -7.65 30.41 -22.15
CA LEU A 734 -8.65 29.35 -22.20
C LEU A 734 -10.03 29.77 -21.65
N LYS A 735 -10.19 31.00 -21.15
CA LYS A 735 -11.45 31.60 -20.66
C LYS A 735 -12.26 30.71 -19.68
N ALA A 736 -11.59 29.93 -18.83
CA ALA A 736 -12.20 29.00 -17.87
C ALA A 736 -13.12 27.92 -18.50
N VAL A 737 -12.97 27.64 -19.79
CA VAL A 737 -13.70 26.55 -20.46
C VAL A 737 -13.08 25.21 -20.10
N THR A 738 -13.92 24.22 -19.77
CA THR A 738 -13.46 22.84 -19.53
C THR A 738 -13.47 22.04 -20.82
N PHE A 739 -12.28 21.77 -21.36
CA PHE A 739 -12.05 20.87 -22.49
C PHE A 739 -11.96 19.41 -22.05
N THR A 740 -12.74 18.53 -22.68
CA THR A 740 -12.74 17.07 -22.47
C THR A 740 -12.48 16.34 -23.79
N GLU A 741 -12.30 15.02 -23.78
CA GLU A 741 -12.21 14.24 -25.02
C GLU A 741 -13.45 14.42 -25.91
N ASP A 742 -14.65 14.52 -25.32
CA ASP A 742 -15.88 14.81 -26.07
C ASP A 742 -15.82 16.17 -26.78
N THR A 743 -15.15 17.18 -26.19
CA THR A 743 -14.94 18.47 -26.85
C THR A 743 -14.04 18.33 -28.09
N ILE A 744 -13.07 17.41 -28.08
CA ILE A 744 -12.21 17.13 -29.24
C ILE A 744 -13.06 16.45 -30.33
N VAL A 745 -13.81 15.41 -29.97
CA VAL A 745 -14.66 14.63 -30.89
C VAL A 745 -15.71 15.52 -31.55
N SER A 746 -16.44 16.31 -30.75
CA SER A 746 -17.45 17.23 -31.27
C SER A 746 -16.83 18.32 -32.15
N THR A 747 -15.64 18.84 -31.81
CA THR A 747 -14.95 19.83 -32.65
C THR A 747 -14.58 19.26 -34.02
N VAL A 748 -14.05 18.03 -34.09
CA VAL A 748 -13.64 17.47 -35.39
C VAL A 748 -14.85 17.05 -36.24
N ARG A 749 -15.90 16.50 -35.60
CA ARG A 749 -17.09 15.96 -36.31
C ARG A 749 -18.10 17.02 -36.75
N SER A 750 -18.17 18.16 -36.06
CA SER A 750 -19.12 19.22 -36.43
C SER A 750 -18.71 19.93 -37.73
N ALA A 751 -19.70 20.42 -38.48
CA ALA A 751 -19.47 21.25 -39.67
C ALA A 751 -18.93 22.64 -39.25
N PRO A 752 -18.03 23.27 -40.03
CA PRO A 752 -17.48 24.60 -39.69
C PRO A 752 -18.56 25.65 -39.40
N GLU A 753 -19.68 25.61 -40.13
CA GLU A 753 -20.82 26.53 -39.99
C GLU A 753 -21.54 26.40 -38.62
N MET A 754 -21.49 25.22 -37.99
CA MET A 754 -22.06 24.98 -36.66
C MET A 754 -21.05 25.28 -35.52
N LEU A 755 -19.76 25.35 -35.84
CA LEU A 755 -18.66 25.57 -34.88
C LEU A 755 -18.26 27.03 -34.72
N PHE A 756 -18.56 27.89 -35.70
CA PHE A 756 -18.11 29.28 -35.74
C PHE A 756 -19.33 30.19 -36.00
N THR A 757 -19.98 30.64 -34.93
CA THR A 757 -21.05 31.66 -34.97
C THR A 757 -20.49 33.05 -35.35
N GLU A 758 -21.32 34.03 -35.72
CA GLU A 758 -20.87 35.38 -36.15
C GLU A 758 -19.94 36.09 -35.13
N GLU A 759 -20.07 35.79 -33.83
CA GLU A 759 -19.17 36.29 -32.77
C GLU A 759 -17.88 35.45 -32.59
N GLU A 760 -17.86 34.18 -33.02
CA GLU A 760 -16.71 33.25 -32.99
C GLU A 760 -15.95 33.16 -34.32
N ALA A 761 -16.35 33.92 -35.33
CA ALA A 761 -15.64 34.01 -36.61
C ALA A 761 -14.19 34.53 -36.44
N ILE A 762 -13.94 35.31 -35.39
CA ILE A 762 -12.61 35.81 -35.02
C ILE A 762 -11.84 34.71 -34.28
N MET A 763 -10.62 34.42 -34.75
CA MET A 763 -9.71 33.45 -34.14
C MET A 763 -9.37 33.86 -32.69
N SER A 764 -9.53 32.95 -31.75
CA SER A 764 -9.23 33.18 -30.33
C SER A 764 -7.73 33.39 -30.10
N GLU A 765 -7.37 34.07 -28.99
CA GLU A 765 -5.97 34.26 -28.59
C GLU A 765 -5.21 32.93 -28.50
N ALA A 766 -5.87 31.88 -28.00
CA ALA A 766 -5.28 30.56 -27.86
C ALA A 766 -5.02 29.88 -29.23
N GLU A 767 -5.94 30.01 -30.18
CA GLU A 767 -5.73 29.58 -31.58
C GLU A 767 -4.60 30.39 -32.24
N GLY A 768 -4.52 31.70 -31.93
CA GLY A 768 -3.42 32.61 -32.24
C GLY A 768 -2.04 32.06 -31.91
N GLU A 769 -1.85 31.71 -30.65
CA GLU A 769 -0.57 31.25 -30.11
C GLU A 769 -0.14 29.91 -30.73
N ILE A 770 -1.04 28.92 -30.84
CA ILE A 770 -0.71 27.64 -31.50
C ILE A 770 -0.30 27.86 -32.95
N LEU A 771 -1.07 28.65 -33.72
CA LEU A 771 -0.76 28.93 -35.11
C LEU A 771 0.58 29.69 -35.25
N SER A 772 0.84 30.65 -34.38
CA SER A 772 2.10 31.40 -34.34
C SER A 772 3.30 30.50 -34.09
N GLU A 773 3.19 29.55 -33.16
CA GLU A 773 4.27 28.61 -32.87
C GLU A 773 4.53 27.66 -34.05
N ILE A 774 3.48 27.15 -34.71
CA ILE A 774 3.62 26.34 -35.94
C ILE A 774 4.31 27.15 -37.05
N LEU A 775 3.89 28.40 -37.28
CA LEU A 775 4.47 29.29 -38.29
C LEU A 775 5.95 29.60 -37.99
N LYS A 776 6.28 29.87 -36.74
CA LYS A 776 7.64 30.17 -36.27
C LYS A 776 8.57 28.97 -36.47
N ARG A 777 8.13 27.75 -36.15
CA ARG A 777 8.90 26.52 -36.36
C ARG A 777 9.07 26.22 -37.85
N LYS A 778 8.03 26.39 -38.67
CA LYS A 778 8.15 26.28 -40.13
C LYS A 778 9.15 27.27 -40.72
N LYS A 779 9.17 28.53 -40.25
CA LYS A 779 10.15 29.55 -40.69
C LYS A 779 11.59 29.17 -40.36
N ARG A 780 11.80 28.34 -39.33
CA ARG A 780 13.11 27.77 -38.95
C ARG A 780 13.43 26.45 -39.66
N SER A 781 12.54 25.98 -40.53
CA SER A 781 12.61 24.65 -41.17
C SER A 781 12.53 23.48 -40.18
N ASP A 782 11.95 23.70 -38.99
CA ASP A 782 11.69 22.65 -38.01
C ASP A 782 10.35 21.96 -38.31
N ARG A 783 10.31 20.63 -38.17
CA ARG A 783 9.04 19.89 -38.15
C ARG A 783 8.30 20.18 -36.86
N THR A 784 6.98 20.35 -36.94
CA THR A 784 6.11 20.55 -35.76
C THR A 784 5.21 19.34 -35.58
N THR A 785 5.46 18.54 -34.55
CA THR A 785 4.60 17.40 -34.19
C THR A 785 3.53 17.78 -33.16
N LEU A 786 2.56 16.89 -32.90
CA LEU A 786 1.64 17.09 -31.77
C LEU A 786 2.39 17.10 -30.43
N ASN A 787 3.38 16.23 -30.25
CA ASN A 787 4.23 16.20 -29.05
C ASN A 787 4.97 17.53 -28.84
N ASP A 788 5.44 18.14 -29.92
CA ASP A 788 6.09 19.44 -29.90
C ASP A 788 5.17 20.54 -29.35
N LEU A 789 3.93 20.63 -29.85
CA LEU A 789 2.94 21.57 -29.31
C LEU A 789 2.66 21.29 -27.84
N LYS A 790 2.41 20.03 -27.48
CA LYS A 790 2.18 19.63 -26.09
C LYS A 790 3.31 20.08 -25.18
N ASN A 791 4.56 19.86 -25.57
CA ASN A 791 5.74 20.22 -24.77
C ASN A 791 5.94 21.73 -24.60
N VAL A 792 5.49 22.54 -25.56
CA VAL A 792 5.54 24.00 -25.47
C VAL A 792 4.41 24.54 -24.58
N PHE A 793 3.17 24.11 -24.84
CA PHE A 793 1.98 24.69 -24.20
C PHE A 793 1.68 24.13 -22.80
N ILE A 794 2.23 22.97 -22.41
CA ILE A 794 2.16 22.50 -21.01
C ILE A 794 3.03 23.34 -20.07
N LYS A 795 4.14 23.92 -20.57
CA LYS A 795 5.13 24.62 -19.75
C LYS A 795 4.77 26.10 -19.53
N LYS A 796 5.49 26.76 -18.62
CA LYS A 796 5.37 28.22 -18.46
C LYS A 796 5.75 28.96 -19.75
N PRO A 797 5.00 30.00 -20.15
CA PRO A 797 3.94 30.69 -19.39
C PRO A 797 2.50 30.17 -19.60
N TYR A 798 2.28 29.07 -20.33
CA TYR A 798 0.94 28.62 -20.75
C TYR A 798 0.24 27.71 -19.73
N GLY A 799 0.89 26.62 -19.29
CA GLY A 799 0.29 25.68 -18.34
C GLY A 799 -0.97 24.99 -18.84
N TRP A 800 -1.17 24.88 -20.16
CA TRP A 800 -2.35 24.28 -20.76
C TRP A 800 -2.31 22.77 -20.65
N TYR A 801 -3.44 22.17 -20.33
CA TYR A 801 -3.57 20.72 -20.23
C TYR A 801 -3.88 20.09 -21.59
N PRO A 802 -3.54 18.80 -21.82
CA PRO A 802 -3.55 18.18 -23.14
C PRO A 802 -4.86 18.35 -23.91
N ASN A 803 -6.01 18.15 -23.27
CA ASN A 803 -7.31 18.25 -23.93
C ASN A 803 -7.60 19.66 -24.44
N ALA A 804 -7.16 20.72 -23.73
CA ALA A 804 -7.28 22.08 -24.23
C ALA A 804 -6.43 22.28 -25.50
N ILE A 805 -5.17 21.80 -25.47
CA ILE A 805 -4.24 21.89 -26.61
C ILE A 805 -4.84 21.19 -27.84
N TRP A 806 -5.37 19.98 -27.65
CA TRP A 806 -5.99 19.19 -28.73
C TRP A 806 -7.27 19.80 -29.27
N THR A 807 -8.16 20.29 -28.40
CA THR A 807 -9.39 20.95 -28.87
C THR A 807 -9.08 22.23 -29.65
N ILE A 808 -8.12 23.04 -29.20
CA ILE A 808 -7.71 24.25 -29.93
C ILE A 808 -7.04 23.88 -31.27
N THR A 809 -6.20 22.86 -31.28
CA THR A 809 -5.58 22.34 -32.51
C THR A 809 -6.64 21.81 -33.49
N ALA A 810 -7.66 21.11 -32.98
CA ALA A 810 -8.81 20.66 -33.77
C ALA A 810 -9.59 21.83 -34.38
N LYS A 811 -9.83 22.91 -33.62
CA LYS A 811 -10.46 24.12 -34.16
C LYS A 811 -9.62 24.73 -35.29
N LEU A 812 -8.30 24.84 -35.14
CA LEU A 812 -7.42 25.35 -36.21
C LEU A 812 -7.45 24.50 -37.48
N TYR A 813 -7.50 23.17 -37.35
CA TYR A 813 -7.65 22.25 -38.47
C TYR A 813 -9.01 22.45 -39.17
N LYS A 814 -10.09 22.56 -38.41
CA LYS A 814 -11.45 22.80 -38.96
C LYS A 814 -11.63 24.19 -39.57
N ARG A 815 -10.85 25.19 -39.14
CA ARG A 815 -10.76 26.52 -39.77
C ARG A 815 -9.93 26.54 -41.06
N GLY A 816 -9.30 25.41 -41.45
CA GLY A 816 -8.42 25.35 -42.61
C GLY A 816 -7.15 26.20 -42.46
N LYS A 817 -6.66 26.39 -41.22
CA LYS A 817 -5.40 27.12 -40.95
C LYS A 817 -4.20 26.19 -40.90
N ILE A 818 -4.42 24.92 -40.58
CA ILE A 818 -3.37 23.90 -40.48
C ILE A 818 -3.84 22.60 -41.14
N GLU A 819 -2.90 21.87 -41.71
CA GLU A 819 -3.06 20.51 -42.23
C GLU A 819 -2.24 19.55 -41.36
N ALA A 820 -2.71 18.31 -41.23
CA ALA A 820 -2.00 17.26 -40.53
C ALA A 820 -1.55 16.15 -41.50
N LYS A 821 -0.34 15.64 -41.30
CA LYS A 821 0.25 14.57 -42.12
C LYS A 821 0.83 13.44 -41.26
N GLN A 822 0.72 12.20 -41.75
CA GLN A 822 1.47 11.02 -41.27
C GLN A 822 2.05 10.29 -42.49
N ASP A 823 3.32 9.89 -42.42
CA ASP A 823 4.01 9.16 -43.51
C ASP A 823 3.90 9.85 -44.90
N SER A 824 3.84 11.18 -44.92
CA SER A 824 3.63 12.05 -46.10
C SER A 824 2.19 12.10 -46.65
N ASN A 825 1.25 11.36 -46.07
CA ASN A 825 -0.18 11.43 -46.41
C ASN A 825 -0.90 12.45 -45.54
N LEU A 826 -1.82 13.20 -46.15
CA LEU A 826 -2.70 14.12 -45.43
C LEU A 826 -3.78 13.35 -44.68
N LEU A 827 -4.06 13.77 -43.44
CA LEU A 827 -5.09 13.17 -42.61
C LEU A 827 -6.46 13.77 -42.92
N ASP A 828 -7.46 12.92 -43.11
CA ASP A 828 -8.88 13.30 -43.10
C ASP A 828 -9.40 13.52 -41.67
N ASN A 829 -10.67 13.90 -41.52
CA ASN A 829 -11.25 14.23 -40.22
C ASN A 829 -11.13 13.06 -39.22
N ASP A 830 -11.40 11.82 -39.64
CA ASP A 830 -11.40 10.65 -38.75
C ASP A 830 -9.97 10.23 -38.38
N ALA A 831 -9.05 10.23 -39.35
CA ALA A 831 -7.64 9.93 -39.10
C ALA A 831 -7.00 11.01 -38.22
N PHE A 832 -7.36 12.28 -38.39
CA PHE A 832 -6.89 13.37 -37.54
C PHE A 832 -7.46 13.31 -36.12
N LEU A 833 -8.75 12.98 -35.96
CA LEU A 833 -9.34 12.74 -34.65
C LEU A 833 -8.63 11.60 -33.91
N ASN A 834 -8.37 10.49 -34.60
CA ASN A 834 -7.62 9.36 -34.05
C ASN A 834 -6.18 9.76 -33.68
N ALA A 835 -5.54 10.62 -34.48
CA ALA A 835 -4.21 11.14 -34.19
C ALA A 835 -4.17 12.02 -32.93
N LEU A 836 -5.23 12.82 -32.66
CA LEU A 836 -5.33 13.62 -31.43
C LEU A 836 -5.59 12.76 -30.19
N LEU A 837 -6.46 11.77 -30.28
CA LEU A 837 -6.86 10.93 -29.13
C LEU A 837 -5.81 9.88 -28.76
N ASN A 838 -5.07 9.34 -29.73
CA ASN A 838 -4.09 8.30 -29.47
C ASN A 838 -2.66 8.84 -29.30
N SER A 839 -2.11 8.72 -28.10
CA SER A 839 -0.76 9.21 -27.78
C SER A 839 0.37 8.57 -28.59
N SER A 840 0.20 7.37 -29.13
CA SER A 840 1.21 6.75 -30.00
C SER A 840 1.45 7.56 -31.28
N ASN A 841 0.43 8.31 -31.70
CA ASN A 841 0.43 9.10 -32.93
C ASN A 841 0.95 10.52 -32.71
N HIS A 842 1.19 10.95 -31.46
CA HIS A 842 1.59 12.34 -31.20
C HIS A 842 2.99 12.68 -31.74
N GLY A 843 3.87 11.68 -31.86
CA GLY A 843 5.23 11.85 -32.38
C GLY A 843 5.35 11.79 -33.91
N ASN A 844 4.43 11.08 -34.59
CA ASN A 844 4.48 10.90 -36.05
C ASN A 844 3.53 11.84 -36.81
N THR A 845 2.59 12.49 -36.12
CA THR A 845 1.65 13.45 -36.73
C THR A 845 2.29 14.82 -36.83
N ILE A 846 2.56 15.26 -38.07
CA ILE A 846 3.17 16.56 -38.38
C ILE A 846 2.07 17.56 -38.73
N LEU A 847 2.13 18.75 -38.15
CA LEU A 847 1.25 19.87 -38.43
C LEU A 847 1.97 20.90 -39.31
N GLU A 848 1.32 21.31 -40.39
CA GLU A 848 1.81 22.36 -41.29
C GLU A 848 0.74 23.44 -41.46
N PRO A 849 1.10 24.73 -41.53
CA PRO A 849 0.18 25.78 -41.94
C PRO A 849 -0.33 25.49 -43.35
N GLN A 850 -1.64 25.53 -43.52
CA GLN A 850 -2.27 25.39 -44.83
C GLN A 850 -1.89 26.59 -45.70
N ALA A 851 -1.37 26.33 -46.89
CA ALA A 851 -1.00 27.38 -47.83
C ALA A 851 -2.27 27.99 -48.45
N SER A 852 -2.43 29.31 -48.32
CA SER A 852 -3.45 30.06 -49.04
C SER A 852 -2.92 30.45 -50.42
N PHE A 853 -3.58 30.01 -51.48
CA PHE A 853 -3.21 30.33 -52.86
C PHE A 853 -4.15 31.39 -53.45
N ASP A 854 -3.62 32.28 -54.28
CA ASP A 854 -4.43 33.23 -55.04
C ASP A 854 -5.28 32.48 -56.09
N ALA A 855 -6.54 32.87 -56.24
CA ALA A 855 -7.48 32.29 -57.18
C ALA A 855 -6.98 32.38 -58.64
N THR A 856 -6.17 33.40 -58.95
CA THR A 856 -5.55 33.56 -60.28
C THR A 856 -4.57 32.44 -60.61
N ALA A 857 -3.75 32.01 -59.65
CA ALA A 857 -2.78 30.93 -59.83
C ALA A 857 -3.47 29.56 -59.98
N VAL A 858 -4.58 29.34 -59.26
CA VAL A 858 -5.39 28.13 -59.39
C VAL A 858 -6.02 28.02 -60.78
N ASN A 859 -6.51 29.12 -61.34
CA ASN A 859 -7.08 29.12 -62.69
C ASN A 859 -6.03 28.86 -63.77
N LYS A 860 -4.82 29.43 -63.66
CA LYS A 860 -3.72 29.12 -64.59
C LYS A 860 -3.34 27.64 -64.57
N LEU A 861 -3.29 27.03 -63.38
CA LEU A 861 -3.03 25.59 -63.29
C LEU A 861 -4.13 24.75 -63.94
N LYS A 862 -5.39 25.20 -63.92
CA LYS A 862 -6.49 24.54 -64.66
C LYS A 862 -6.37 24.68 -66.17
N GLU A 863 -5.87 25.81 -66.67
CA GLU A 863 -5.55 25.99 -68.09
C GLU A 863 -4.43 25.05 -68.51
N ALA A 864 -3.30 25.05 -67.79
CA ALA A 864 -2.21 24.12 -68.03
C ALA A 864 -2.65 22.64 -67.91
N TYR A 865 -3.54 22.32 -66.97
CA TYR A 865 -4.14 20.98 -66.85
C TYR A 865 -4.89 20.58 -68.14
N LYS A 866 -5.70 21.51 -68.65
CA LYS A 866 -6.47 21.30 -69.87
C LYS A 866 -5.57 21.12 -71.09
N ASP A 867 -4.53 21.94 -71.21
CA ASP A 867 -3.63 21.91 -72.36
C ASP A 867 -2.70 20.68 -72.28
N ALA A 868 -2.21 20.32 -71.10
CA ALA A 868 -1.37 19.15 -70.89
C ALA A 868 -2.13 17.81 -70.96
N PHE A 869 -3.42 17.74 -70.62
CA PHE A 869 -4.14 16.45 -70.55
C PHE A 869 -5.34 16.34 -71.50
N ASN A 870 -5.68 17.39 -72.25
CA ASN A 870 -6.85 17.47 -73.14
C ASN A 870 -8.21 17.28 -72.41
N GLU A 871 -8.30 17.60 -71.11
CA GLU A 871 -9.50 17.48 -70.29
C GLU A 871 -9.64 18.63 -69.29
N SER A 872 -10.87 19.04 -68.95
CA SER A 872 -11.09 20.12 -67.97
C SER A 872 -11.10 19.60 -66.54
N CYS A 873 -10.39 20.26 -65.62
CA CYS A 873 -10.39 19.89 -64.20
C CYS A 873 -11.70 20.37 -63.51
N PRO A 874 -12.54 19.46 -62.96
CA PRO A 874 -13.83 19.84 -62.34
C PRO A 874 -13.67 20.40 -60.91
N LEU A 875 -12.49 20.24 -60.31
CA LEU A 875 -12.20 20.57 -58.91
C LEU A 875 -12.06 22.08 -58.74
N ARG A 876 -12.45 22.61 -57.57
CA ARG A 876 -12.47 24.07 -57.30
C ARG A 876 -11.40 24.51 -56.31
N GLU A 877 -11.08 23.68 -55.33
CA GLU A 877 -10.07 24.02 -54.33
C GLU A 877 -8.65 23.92 -54.88
N ALA A 878 -7.80 24.87 -54.50
CA ALA A 878 -6.42 24.98 -54.98
C ALA A 878 -5.62 23.67 -54.84
N LYS A 879 -5.75 23.05 -53.66
CA LYS A 879 -5.07 21.81 -53.31
C LYS A 879 -5.56 20.61 -54.14
N ASP A 880 -6.87 20.49 -54.31
CA ASP A 880 -7.48 19.40 -55.06
C ASP A 880 -7.11 19.49 -56.55
N VAL A 881 -7.11 20.70 -57.11
CA VAL A 881 -6.68 20.97 -58.50
C VAL A 881 -5.22 20.57 -58.71
N ALA A 882 -4.33 20.95 -57.79
CA ALA A 882 -2.90 20.62 -57.90
C ALA A 882 -2.60 19.14 -57.69
N THR A 883 -3.36 18.47 -56.82
CA THR A 883 -3.24 17.02 -56.61
C THR A 883 -3.70 16.27 -57.86
N ALA A 884 -4.85 16.65 -58.44
CA ALA A 884 -5.31 16.07 -59.70
C ALA A 884 -4.32 16.28 -60.85
N PHE A 885 -3.70 17.48 -60.95
CA PHE A 885 -2.65 17.75 -61.93
C PHE A 885 -1.46 16.80 -61.77
N LYS A 886 -1.00 16.60 -60.53
CA LYS A 886 0.08 15.67 -60.21
C LYS A 886 -0.26 14.23 -60.61
N ASP A 887 -1.47 13.77 -60.30
CA ASP A 887 -1.92 12.41 -60.62
C ASP A 887 -1.94 12.16 -62.14
N LYS A 888 -2.40 13.14 -62.92
CA LYS A 888 -2.37 13.06 -64.38
C LYS A 888 -0.94 13.08 -64.95
N LEU A 889 -0.04 13.83 -64.32
CA LEU A 889 1.38 13.83 -64.69
C LEU A 889 2.03 12.46 -64.41
N ILE A 890 1.67 11.81 -63.29
CA ILE A 890 2.07 10.42 -63.00
C ILE A 890 1.53 9.46 -64.06
N GLN A 891 0.27 9.61 -64.46
CA GLN A 891 -0.32 8.77 -65.52
C GLN A 891 0.40 8.97 -66.86
N MET A 892 0.67 10.22 -67.27
CA MET A 892 1.43 10.52 -68.49
C MET A 892 2.83 9.89 -68.47
N ARG A 893 3.51 9.89 -67.32
CA ARG A 893 4.79 9.21 -67.14
C ARG A 893 4.66 7.69 -67.34
N ILE A 894 3.61 7.08 -66.81
CA ILE A 894 3.35 5.64 -67.00
C ILE A 894 3.17 5.35 -68.49
N ASP A 895 2.37 6.14 -69.19
CA ASP A 895 2.10 5.96 -70.63
C ASP A 895 3.38 6.11 -71.48
N VAL A 896 4.22 7.11 -71.17
CA VAL A 896 5.53 7.31 -71.82
C VAL A 896 6.46 6.10 -71.57
N ASN A 897 6.50 5.58 -70.34
CA ASN A 897 7.33 4.42 -70.00
C ASN A 897 6.85 3.13 -70.69
N GLN A 898 5.54 2.96 -70.90
CA GLN A 898 5.00 1.85 -71.68
C GLN A 898 5.46 1.90 -73.15
N LEU A 899 5.51 3.09 -73.75
CA LEU A 899 6.08 3.26 -75.09
C LEU A 899 7.58 2.92 -75.10
N LEU A 900 8.34 3.44 -74.13
CA LEU A 900 9.78 3.17 -73.99
C LEU A 900 10.12 1.68 -73.83
N ALA A 901 9.22 0.86 -73.26
CA ALA A 901 9.42 -0.58 -73.17
C ALA A 901 9.61 -1.25 -74.55
N ASN A 902 9.04 -0.68 -75.62
CA ASN A 902 9.13 -1.22 -76.98
C ASN A 902 10.33 -0.67 -77.78
N LYS A 903 11.28 0.04 -77.15
CA LYS A 903 12.42 0.68 -77.82
C LYS A 903 13.37 -0.27 -78.56
N GLN A 904 13.35 -1.57 -78.20
CA GLN A 904 14.10 -2.60 -78.92
C GLN A 904 13.50 -2.86 -80.31
N SER A 905 12.17 -2.88 -80.43
CA SER A 905 11.47 -3.10 -81.69
C SER A 905 11.36 -1.83 -82.55
N TYR A 906 11.28 -0.66 -81.89
CA TYR A 906 11.14 0.66 -82.50
C TYR A 906 12.18 1.64 -81.92
N HIS A 907 13.35 1.74 -82.56
CA HIS A 907 14.50 2.47 -81.99
C HIS A 907 14.27 3.97 -81.75
N PHE A 908 13.43 4.62 -82.57
CA PHE A 908 13.09 6.03 -82.42
C PHE A 908 12.40 6.35 -81.08
N LEU A 909 11.81 5.36 -80.40
CA LEU A 909 11.17 5.56 -79.09
C LEU A 909 12.18 5.98 -78.01
N LYS A 910 13.49 5.74 -78.19
CA LYS A 910 14.54 6.26 -77.29
C LYS A 910 14.51 7.79 -77.14
N SER A 911 13.97 8.51 -78.12
CA SER A 911 13.81 9.96 -78.03
C SER A 911 12.92 10.43 -76.87
N LEU A 912 12.08 9.54 -76.30
CA LEU A 912 11.23 9.83 -75.13
C LEU A 912 11.96 9.77 -73.78
N GLU A 913 13.19 9.26 -73.70
CA GLU A 913 13.93 9.10 -72.43
C GLU A 913 14.11 10.45 -71.68
N PRO A 914 14.57 11.54 -72.30
CA PRO A 914 14.72 12.84 -71.61
C PRO A 914 13.39 13.41 -71.09
N PHE A 915 12.29 13.18 -71.81
CA PHE A 915 10.96 13.64 -71.39
C PHE A 915 10.45 12.81 -70.20
N SER A 916 10.68 11.50 -70.20
CA SER A 916 10.34 10.62 -69.06
C SER A 916 11.08 11.02 -67.77
N GLU A 917 12.36 11.39 -67.87
CA GLU A 917 13.15 11.88 -66.73
C GLU A 917 12.60 13.20 -66.16
N LYS A 918 12.20 14.15 -67.02
CA LYS A 918 11.54 15.39 -66.61
C LYS A 918 10.21 15.10 -65.89
N LEU A 919 9.36 14.24 -66.45
CA LEU A 919 8.10 13.81 -65.83
C LEU A 919 8.31 13.13 -64.47
N GLU A 920 9.35 12.29 -64.34
CA GLU A 920 9.71 11.69 -63.06
C GLU A 920 10.08 12.76 -62.02
N ARG A 921 10.90 13.75 -62.41
CA ARG A 921 11.30 14.83 -61.51
C ARG A 921 10.11 15.66 -61.03
N TRP A 922 9.17 16.00 -61.92
CA TRP A 922 7.97 16.76 -61.56
C TRP A 922 7.01 15.94 -60.71
N SER A 923 6.83 14.65 -60.99
CA SER A 923 5.96 13.75 -60.19
C SER A 923 6.33 13.64 -58.71
N LYS A 924 7.58 13.95 -58.35
CA LYS A 924 8.08 13.92 -56.96
C LYS A 924 7.89 15.25 -56.21
N LYS A 925 7.35 16.29 -56.84
CA LYS A 925 7.11 17.60 -56.24
C LYS A 925 5.80 17.63 -55.43
N ASP A 926 5.73 18.53 -54.45
CA ASP A 926 4.55 18.78 -53.62
C ASP A 926 3.46 19.55 -54.38
N TYR A 927 2.20 19.42 -53.94
CA TYR A 927 1.06 20.06 -54.60
C TYR A 927 1.23 21.59 -54.75
N SER A 928 1.86 22.24 -53.76
CA SER A 928 2.10 23.68 -53.76
C SER A 928 3.00 24.13 -54.92
N PHE A 929 4.00 23.32 -55.30
CA PHE A 929 4.94 23.61 -56.38
C PHE A 929 4.22 23.81 -57.72
N PHE A 930 3.20 23.00 -58.01
CA PHE A 930 2.44 23.11 -59.27
C PHE A 930 1.64 24.41 -59.35
N ILE A 931 1.29 25.03 -58.22
CA ILE A 931 0.57 26.31 -58.19
C ILE A 931 1.54 27.49 -58.19
N THR A 932 2.63 27.41 -57.41
CA THR A 932 3.56 28.55 -57.23
C THR A 932 4.62 28.67 -58.32
N ASN A 933 4.99 27.56 -58.97
CA ASN A 933 6.12 27.49 -59.90
C ASN A 933 5.70 26.94 -61.28
N LEU A 934 4.42 27.11 -61.66
CA LEU A 934 3.88 26.62 -62.94
C LEU A 934 4.73 27.07 -64.14
N SER A 935 5.11 28.35 -64.18
CA SER A 935 5.91 28.94 -65.26
C SER A 935 7.32 28.35 -65.41
N GLU A 936 7.83 27.60 -64.43
CA GLU A 936 9.17 26.98 -64.52
C GLU A 936 9.19 25.70 -65.34
N PHE A 937 8.03 25.06 -65.58
CA PHE A 937 7.97 23.77 -66.25
C PHE A 937 6.82 23.62 -67.27
N GLU A 938 5.87 24.55 -67.30
CA GLU A 938 4.71 24.53 -68.19
C GLU A 938 5.12 24.38 -69.66
N ASP A 939 5.98 25.27 -70.17
CA ASP A 939 6.47 25.23 -71.55
C ASP A 939 7.15 23.89 -71.86
N ASP A 940 8.06 23.45 -70.99
CA ASP A 940 8.78 22.18 -71.12
C ASP A 940 7.85 20.95 -71.15
N LEU A 941 6.72 21.01 -70.43
CA LEU A 941 5.71 19.96 -70.37
C LEU A 941 4.84 19.96 -71.63
N LEU A 942 4.37 21.13 -72.05
CA LEU A 942 3.50 21.29 -73.22
C LEU A 942 4.27 21.01 -74.51
N ASP A 943 5.45 21.58 -74.69
CA ASP A 943 6.33 21.34 -75.86
C ASP A 943 6.69 19.85 -75.95
N GLY A 944 7.08 19.23 -74.83
CA GLY A 944 7.39 17.79 -74.79
C GLY A 944 6.18 16.91 -75.13
N LYS A 945 4.97 17.34 -74.78
CA LYS A 945 3.74 16.66 -75.17
C LYS A 945 3.44 16.86 -76.67
N GLU A 946 3.48 18.08 -77.17
CA GLU A 946 3.04 18.43 -78.52
C GLU A 946 4.05 18.02 -79.60
N ASP A 947 5.34 18.28 -79.38
CA ASP A 947 6.37 18.08 -80.41
C ASP A 947 6.93 16.65 -80.46
N LEU A 948 6.79 15.91 -79.35
CA LEU A 948 7.42 14.61 -79.17
C LEU A 948 6.41 13.50 -78.86
N LEU A 949 5.67 13.59 -77.75
CA LEU A 949 4.77 12.51 -77.32
C LEU A 949 3.58 12.31 -78.29
N SER A 950 2.88 13.38 -78.68
CA SER A 950 1.67 13.30 -79.51
C SER A 950 1.94 12.75 -80.92
N PRO A 951 3.00 13.16 -81.64
CA PRO A 951 3.37 12.56 -82.93
C PRO A 951 3.74 11.08 -82.80
N ILE A 952 4.48 10.69 -81.75
CA ILE A 952 4.87 9.31 -81.50
C ILE A 952 3.64 8.44 -81.19
N GLN A 953 2.72 8.92 -80.34
CA GLN A 953 1.47 8.23 -80.05
C GLN A 953 0.61 8.05 -81.31
N THR A 954 0.52 9.09 -82.15
CA THR A 954 -0.20 9.03 -83.43
C THR A 954 0.42 8.00 -84.38
N PHE A 955 1.76 7.95 -84.44
CA PHE A 955 2.48 6.94 -85.23
C PHE A 955 2.20 5.53 -84.72
N MET A 956 2.35 5.30 -83.41
CA MET A 956 2.24 3.99 -82.77
C MET A 956 0.81 3.44 -82.76
N ASN A 957 -0.19 4.31 -82.72
CA ASN A 957 -1.62 3.95 -82.74
C ASN A 957 -2.24 4.02 -84.16
N GLY A 958 -1.49 4.49 -85.16
CA GLY A 958 -1.97 4.71 -86.52
C GLY A 958 -1.49 3.69 -87.56
N GLU A 959 -1.91 3.91 -88.80
CA GLU A 959 -1.50 3.09 -89.97
C GLU A 959 0.00 3.16 -90.27
N GLN A 960 0.70 4.21 -89.82
CA GLN A 960 2.13 4.38 -90.05
C GLN A 960 2.97 3.27 -89.39
N ARG A 961 2.56 2.80 -88.20
CA ARG A 961 3.18 1.63 -87.55
C ARG A 961 3.04 0.37 -88.38
N LYS A 962 1.86 0.10 -88.96
CA LYS A 962 1.65 -1.09 -89.82
C LYS A 962 2.59 -1.08 -91.01
N ILE A 963 2.73 0.08 -91.68
CA ILE A 963 3.66 0.24 -92.81
C ILE A 963 5.11 0.00 -92.36
N TYR A 964 5.51 0.55 -91.21
CA TYR A 964 6.86 0.34 -90.66
C TYR A 964 7.13 -1.13 -90.35
N ASP A 965 6.17 -1.84 -89.75
CA ASP A 965 6.27 -3.26 -89.45
C ASP A 965 6.35 -4.11 -90.73
N GLU A 966 5.56 -3.78 -91.76
CA GLU A 966 5.61 -4.44 -93.07
C GLU A 966 6.94 -4.24 -93.80
N VAL A 967 7.53 -3.05 -93.72
CA VAL A 967 8.85 -2.75 -94.29
C VAL A 967 9.93 -3.55 -93.57
N LYS A 968 9.85 -3.62 -92.23
CA LYS A 968 10.75 -4.45 -91.41
C LYS A 968 10.65 -5.94 -91.77
N ALA A 969 9.42 -6.46 -91.89
CA ALA A 969 9.18 -7.85 -92.28
C ALA A 969 9.70 -8.18 -93.69
N LEU A 970 9.56 -7.25 -94.66
CA LEU A 970 10.10 -7.43 -96.01
C LEU A 970 11.63 -7.51 -95.99
N LEU A 971 12.28 -6.60 -95.27
CA LEU A 971 13.74 -6.54 -95.15
C LEU A 971 14.32 -7.78 -94.46
N GLU A 972 13.66 -8.30 -93.42
CA GLU A 972 14.09 -9.50 -92.71
C GLU A 972 13.82 -10.79 -93.51
N GLY A 973 12.72 -10.86 -94.28
CA GLY A 973 12.26 -12.08 -94.95
C GLY A 973 12.85 -12.37 -96.34
N ASN A 974 13.41 -11.37 -97.03
CA ASN A 974 13.90 -11.48 -98.41
C ASN A 974 15.39 -11.12 -98.58
N THR A 975 16.16 -11.11 -97.49
CA THR A 975 17.60 -10.78 -97.48
C THR A 975 18.39 -11.48 -98.58
N ALA A 976 18.26 -12.81 -98.71
CA ALA A 976 18.95 -13.61 -99.71
C ALA A 976 18.52 -13.32 -101.16
N ASN A 977 17.32 -12.77 -101.38
CA ASN A 977 16.84 -12.41 -102.71
C ASN A 977 17.35 -11.03 -103.16
N PHE A 978 17.66 -10.13 -102.22
CA PHE A 978 18.14 -8.79 -102.54
C PHE A 978 19.53 -8.78 -103.19
N ASP A 979 20.39 -9.76 -102.92
CA ASP A 979 21.69 -9.89 -103.57
C ASP A 979 21.58 -10.06 -105.10
N TYR A 980 20.41 -10.49 -105.59
CA TYR A 980 20.13 -10.69 -107.01
C TYR A 980 19.40 -9.52 -107.68
N ILE A 981 19.08 -8.45 -106.93
CA ILE A 981 18.27 -7.32 -107.39
C ILE A 981 18.99 -6.02 -107.06
N GLN A 982 19.44 -5.30 -108.08
CA GLN A 982 19.95 -3.94 -107.91
C GLN A 982 18.77 -2.94 -107.87
N SER A 983 18.60 -2.21 -106.76
CA SER A 983 17.47 -1.30 -106.58
C SER A 983 17.76 -0.18 -105.56
N ASP A 984 17.48 1.07 -105.92
CA ASP A 984 17.53 2.24 -105.01
C ASP A 984 16.42 2.19 -103.95
N GLU A 985 15.34 1.43 -104.22
CA GLU A 985 14.21 1.26 -103.31
C GLU A 985 14.62 0.56 -102.00
N LEU A 986 15.59 -0.36 -102.04
CA LEU A 986 16.12 -1.06 -100.86
C LEU A 986 16.77 -0.09 -99.86
N GLU A 987 17.54 0.87 -100.36
CA GLU A 987 18.20 1.89 -99.51
C GLU A 987 17.17 2.84 -98.88
N THR A 988 16.08 3.14 -99.59
CA THR A 988 14.96 3.93 -99.05
C THR A 988 14.30 3.23 -97.85
N LEU A 989 14.12 1.91 -97.92
CA LEU A 989 13.54 1.11 -96.83
C LEU A 989 14.48 0.99 -95.62
N LYS A 990 15.78 0.76 -95.85
CA LYS A 990 16.79 0.73 -94.77
C LYS A 990 16.91 2.08 -94.05
N THR A 991 16.79 3.18 -94.79
CA THR A 991 16.83 4.54 -94.24
C THR A 991 15.65 4.79 -93.29
N LEU A 992 14.44 4.31 -93.62
CA LEU A 992 13.28 4.44 -92.73
C LEU A 992 13.51 3.75 -91.37
N ILE A 993 14.04 2.52 -91.37
CA ILE A 993 14.24 1.73 -90.14
C ILE A 993 15.36 2.30 -89.25
N SER A 994 16.36 2.94 -89.87
CA SER A 994 17.51 3.53 -89.14
C SER A 994 17.25 4.96 -88.65
N THR A 995 16.17 5.61 -89.09
CA THR A 995 15.87 7.00 -88.72
C THR A 995 15.29 7.11 -87.30
N ASN A 996 15.73 8.10 -86.51
CA ASN A 996 15.25 8.36 -85.15
C ASN A 996 13.94 9.16 -85.07
N THR A 997 13.39 9.59 -86.20
CA THR A 997 12.15 10.37 -86.31
C THR A 997 11.25 9.91 -87.47
N PRO A 998 10.88 8.62 -87.59
CA PRO A 998 10.09 8.13 -88.71
C PRO A 998 8.65 8.68 -88.70
N TYR A 999 8.21 9.26 -87.58
CA TYR A 999 6.93 9.92 -87.41
C TYR A 999 6.89 11.36 -87.96
N LYS A 1000 8.01 11.90 -88.46
CA LYS A 1000 8.07 13.24 -89.08
C LYS A 1000 8.23 13.12 -90.61
N GLY A 1001 7.45 13.90 -91.35
CA GLY A 1001 7.54 14.01 -92.82
C GLY A 1001 6.90 12.85 -93.62
N SER A 1002 7.27 12.72 -94.89
CA SER A 1002 6.69 11.74 -95.84
C SER A 1002 7.45 10.41 -95.90
N ALA A 1003 8.41 10.16 -94.99
CA ALA A 1003 9.30 9.00 -95.03
C ALA A 1003 8.55 7.65 -95.06
N VAL A 1004 7.48 7.51 -94.26
CA VAL A 1004 6.65 6.30 -94.24
C VAL A 1004 5.88 6.09 -95.55
N GLN A 1005 5.41 7.18 -96.18
CA GLN A 1005 4.69 7.11 -97.47
C GLN A 1005 5.63 6.71 -98.61
N LEU A 1006 6.83 7.29 -98.64
CA LEU A 1006 7.88 6.94 -99.60
C LEU A 1006 8.32 5.48 -99.43
N ALA A 1007 8.49 5.03 -98.19
CA ALA A 1007 8.82 3.65 -97.89
C ALA A 1007 7.72 2.67 -98.30
N LYS A 1008 6.43 3.04 -98.16
CA LYS A 1008 5.33 2.20 -98.66
C LYS A 1008 5.44 1.99 -100.17
N ALA A 1009 5.64 3.06 -100.94
CA ALA A 1009 5.81 2.97 -102.39
C ALA A 1009 7.05 2.15 -102.78
N ALA A 1010 8.19 2.39 -102.12
CA ALA A 1010 9.42 1.64 -102.33
C ALA A 1010 9.26 0.13 -101.99
N LYS A 1011 8.55 -0.20 -100.92
CA LYS A 1011 8.25 -1.58 -100.50
C LYS A 1011 7.43 -2.31 -101.55
N ASP A 1012 6.36 -1.69 -102.03
CA ASP A 1012 5.47 -2.30 -103.03
C ASP A 1012 6.23 -2.54 -104.35
N GLN A 1013 7.07 -1.58 -104.77
CA GLN A 1013 7.88 -1.68 -105.97
C GLN A 1013 8.99 -2.75 -105.84
N LEU A 1014 9.71 -2.79 -104.72
CA LEU A 1014 10.74 -3.79 -104.47
C LEU A 1014 10.15 -5.21 -104.38
N SER A 1015 9.02 -5.36 -103.68
CA SER A 1015 8.31 -6.64 -103.59
C SER A 1015 7.92 -7.15 -104.98
N LYS A 1016 7.44 -6.27 -105.86
CA LYS A 1016 7.10 -6.62 -107.24
C LYS A 1016 8.33 -7.06 -108.04
N LYS A 1017 9.48 -6.36 -107.91
CA LYS A 1017 10.75 -6.76 -108.56
C LYS A 1017 11.21 -8.14 -108.10
N VAL A 1018 11.15 -8.42 -106.78
CA VAL A 1018 11.53 -9.72 -106.20
C VAL A 1018 10.66 -10.85 -106.76
N ILE A 1019 9.34 -10.68 -106.75
CA ILE A 1019 8.41 -11.69 -107.25
C ILE A 1019 8.61 -11.94 -108.75
N THR A 1020 8.76 -10.87 -109.54
CA THR A 1020 8.95 -10.97 -110.99
C THR A 1020 10.20 -11.79 -111.32
N LEU A 1021 11.32 -11.55 -110.64
CA LEU A 1021 12.56 -12.27 -110.88
C LEU A 1021 12.48 -13.74 -110.44
N ILE A 1022 11.80 -14.04 -109.33
CA ILE A 1022 11.53 -15.43 -108.91
C ILE A 1022 10.71 -16.17 -109.97
N ASP A 1023 9.67 -15.53 -110.51
CA ASP A 1023 8.80 -16.13 -111.52
C ASP A 1023 9.51 -16.34 -112.86
N GLU A 1024 10.38 -15.41 -113.27
CA GLU A 1024 11.24 -15.56 -114.46
C GLU A 1024 12.19 -16.77 -114.33
N GLU A 1025 12.87 -16.91 -113.20
CA GLU A 1025 13.79 -18.03 -112.93
C GLU A 1025 13.04 -19.37 -112.88
N LYS A 1026 11.86 -19.42 -112.25
CA LYS A 1026 11.00 -20.61 -112.29
C LYS A 1026 10.58 -20.97 -113.70
N THR A 1027 10.17 -19.98 -114.49
CA THR A 1027 9.73 -20.19 -115.88
C THR A 1027 10.86 -20.76 -116.73
N ASN A 1028 12.07 -20.21 -116.58
CA ASN A 1028 13.27 -20.71 -117.27
C ASN A 1028 13.63 -22.14 -116.85
N PHE A 1029 13.56 -22.45 -115.56
CA PHE A 1029 13.79 -23.80 -115.05
C PHE A 1029 12.77 -24.79 -115.62
N THR A 1030 11.48 -24.46 -115.55
CA THR A 1030 10.38 -25.32 -116.00
C THR A 1030 10.47 -25.58 -117.50
N LYS A 1031 10.76 -24.55 -118.30
CA LYS A 1031 10.99 -24.69 -119.74
C LYS A 1031 12.17 -25.62 -120.04
N THR A 1032 13.30 -25.44 -119.35
CA THR A 1032 14.48 -26.30 -119.53
C THR A 1032 14.18 -27.77 -119.18
N ALA A 1033 13.46 -28.01 -118.09
CA ALA A 1033 13.05 -29.36 -117.69
C ALA A 1033 12.08 -29.99 -118.71
N GLU A 1034 11.14 -29.22 -119.25
CA GLU A 1034 10.24 -29.66 -120.32
C GLU A 1034 11.00 -30.01 -121.60
N ASP A 1035 11.95 -29.18 -122.02
CA ASP A 1035 12.77 -29.42 -123.20
C ASP A 1035 13.60 -30.71 -123.07
N PHE A 1036 14.08 -31.02 -121.86
CA PHE A 1036 14.80 -32.26 -121.56
C PHE A 1036 13.87 -33.49 -121.51
N ILE A 1037 12.69 -33.37 -120.92
CA ILE A 1037 11.69 -34.44 -120.95
C ILE A 1037 11.29 -34.73 -122.41
N ALA A 1038 11.01 -33.68 -123.20
CA ALA A 1038 10.64 -33.79 -124.60
C ALA A 1038 11.75 -34.44 -125.44
N ASP A 1039 13.02 -34.10 -125.18
CA ASP A 1039 14.19 -34.72 -125.83
C ASP A 1039 14.20 -36.24 -125.62
N ILE A 1040 14.01 -36.68 -124.38
CA ILE A 1040 13.98 -38.11 -124.03
C ILE A 1040 12.78 -38.78 -124.69
N THR A 1041 11.57 -38.22 -124.58
CA THR A 1041 10.35 -38.84 -125.08
C THR A 1041 10.28 -38.96 -126.60
N ASN A 1042 10.98 -38.08 -127.32
CA ASN A 1042 11.03 -38.10 -128.78
C ASN A 1042 11.97 -39.18 -129.35
N ARG A 1043 12.86 -39.75 -128.54
CA ARG A 1043 13.81 -40.78 -128.98
C ARG A 1043 13.08 -42.11 -129.25
N LYS A 1044 13.43 -42.78 -130.35
CA LYS A 1044 12.86 -44.10 -130.72
C LYS A 1044 12.99 -45.13 -129.59
N ALA A 1045 14.13 -45.14 -128.90
CA ALA A 1045 14.38 -46.05 -127.78
C ALA A 1045 13.36 -45.89 -126.65
N PHE A 1046 12.94 -44.66 -126.33
CA PHE A 1046 11.93 -44.39 -125.31
C PHE A 1046 10.55 -44.93 -125.70
N LYS A 1047 10.13 -44.70 -126.96
CA LYS A 1047 8.82 -45.14 -127.48
C LYS A 1047 8.65 -46.66 -127.49
N ASN A 1048 9.75 -47.41 -127.52
CA ASN A 1048 9.75 -48.87 -127.49
C ASN A 1048 9.71 -49.46 -126.07
N LEU A 1049 9.88 -48.65 -125.02
CA LEU A 1049 9.77 -49.10 -123.62
C LEU A 1049 8.29 -49.24 -123.19
N GLY A 1050 8.03 -50.11 -122.21
CA GLY A 1050 6.70 -50.21 -121.58
C GLY A 1050 6.33 -48.96 -120.78
N ILE A 1051 5.04 -48.74 -120.52
CA ILE A 1051 4.51 -47.49 -119.88
C ILE A 1051 5.15 -47.21 -118.50
N GLU A 1052 5.33 -48.23 -117.66
CA GLU A 1052 6.00 -48.06 -116.36
C GLU A 1052 7.48 -47.66 -116.52
N GLN A 1053 8.17 -48.22 -117.51
CA GLN A 1053 9.57 -47.91 -117.79
C GLN A 1053 9.72 -46.49 -118.36
N GLN A 1054 8.80 -46.08 -119.24
CA GLN A 1054 8.74 -44.70 -119.74
C GLN A 1054 8.58 -43.70 -118.60
N THR A 1055 7.68 -43.97 -117.66
CA THR A 1055 7.45 -43.12 -116.49
C THR A 1055 8.68 -43.05 -115.59
N ASN A 1056 9.34 -44.19 -115.34
CA ASN A 1056 10.53 -44.25 -114.51
C ASN A 1056 11.68 -43.41 -115.09
N VAL A 1057 11.91 -43.48 -116.41
CA VAL A 1057 12.98 -42.74 -117.09
C VAL A 1057 12.85 -41.22 -116.92
N ILE A 1058 11.64 -40.66 -117.02
CA ILE A 1058 11.43 -39.20 -116.89
C ILE A 1058 11.11 -38.73 -115.46
N SER A 1059 10.91 -39.66 -114.51
CA SER A 1059 10.40 -39.38 -113.17
C SER A 1059 11.22 -38.33 -112.41
N ALA A 1060 12.55 -38.40 -112.46
CA ALA A 1060 13.43 -37.48 -111.75
C ALA A 1060 13.32 -36.04 -112.28
N LEU A 1061 13.20 -35.86 -113.59
CA LEU A 1061 12.98 -34.54 -114.20
C LEU A 1061 11.60 -34.01 -113.86
N SER A 1062 10.56 -34.84 -113.93
CA SER A 1062 9.18 -34.44 -113.59
C SER A 1062 9.03 -34.06 -112.11
N TYR A 1063 9.69 -34.80 -111.21
CA TYR A 1063 9.70 -34.47 -109.78
C TYR A 1063 10.38 -33.13 -109.52
N LYS A 1064 11.57 -32.91 -110.11
CA LYS A 1064 12.30 -31.64 -109.96
C LYS A 1064 11.52 -30.46 -110.55
N LYS A 1065 10.82 -30.65 -111.68
CA LYS A 1065 9.89 -29.67 -112.26
C LYS A 1065 8.80 -29.27 -111.29
N SER A 1066 8.15 -30.21 -110.61
CA SER A 1066 7.09 -29.90 -109.63
C SER A 1066 7.62 -29.20 -108.37
N ALA A 1067 8.80 -29.60 -107.88
CA ALA A 1067 9.38 -29.07 -106.65
C ALA A 1067 9.71 -27.57 -106.73
N ILE A 1068 10.06 -27.05 -107.91
CA ILE A 1068 10.44 -25.64 -108.08
C ILE A 1068 9.28 -24.65 -107.86
N THR A 1069 8.04 -25.12 -108.02
CA THR A 1069 6.83 -24.27 -108.00
C THR A 1069 6.72 -23.44 -106.71
N ASN A 1070 7.11 -24.03 -105.58
CA ASN A 1070 7.02 -23.42 -104.26
C ASN A 1070 8.35 -22.85 -103.73
N GLU A 1071 9.44 -22.92 -104.49
CA GLU A 1071 10.72 -22.34 -104.08
C GLU A 1071 10.65 -20.81 -104.19
N ARG A 1072 11.15 -20.09 -103.19
CA ARG A 1072 11.08 -18.62 -103.13
C ARG A 1072 12.45 -17.95 -103.14
N TYR A 1073 13.53 -18.73 -103.07
CA TYR A 1073 14.88 -18.21 -103.11
C TYR A 1073 15.49 -18.37 -104.50
N ILE A 1074 15.90 -17.25 -105.09
CA ILE A 1074 16.47 -17.19 -106.45
C ILE A 1074 17.73 -18.07 -106.56
N SER A 1075 18.56 -18.10 -105.51
CA SER A 1075 19.76 -18.93 -105.42
C SER A 1075 19.47 -20.42 -105.60
N ASN A 1076 18.43 -20.92 -104.94
CA ASN A 1076 18.05 -22.34 -104.95
C ASN A 1076 17.49 -22.76 -106.31
N ILE A 1077 16.76 -21.85 -106.97
CA ILE A 1077 16.19 -22.09 -108.29
C ILE A 1077 17.30 -22.24 -109.33
N ARG A 1078 18.24 -21.28 -109.36
CA ARG A 1078 19.40 -21.32 -110.27
C ARG A 1078 20.28 -22.55 -110.05
N GLN A 1079 20.57 -22.89 -108.80
CA GLN A 1079 21.35 -24.10 -108.49
C GLN A 1079 20.64 -25.37 -108.96
N SER A 1080 19.33 -25.47 -108.77
CA SER A 1080 18.55 -26.59 -109.26
C SER A 1080 18.59 -26.68 -110.78
N GLN A 1081 18.57 -25.54 -111.49
CA GLN A 1081 18.63 -25.51 -112.95
C GLN A 1081 19.92 -26.14 -113.50
N HIS A 1082 21.06 -25.86 -112.87
CA HIS A 1082 22.34 -26.47 -113.25
C HIS A 1082 22.35 -28.01 -113.10
N GLN A 1083 21.56 -28.56 -112.18
CA GLN A 1083 21.48 -30.02 -111.98
C GLN A 1083 20.68 -30.73 -113.09
N LEU A 1084 19.80 -30.03 -113.80
CA LEU A 1084 18.91 -30.64 -114.80
C LEU A 1084 19.67 -31.37 -115.93
N SER A 1085 20.80 -30.81 -116.41
CA SER A 1085 21.59 -31.45 -117.48
C SER A 1085 22.18 -32.79 -117.04
N GLN A 1086 22.55 -32.92 -115.76
CA GLN A 1086 23.00 -34.19 -115.20
C GLN A 1086 21.86 -35.20 -115.15
N ILE A 1087 20.73 -34.81 -114.57
CA ILE A 1087 19.54 -35.68 -114.45
C ILE A 1087 19.06 -36.13 -115.83
N HIS A 1088 19.08 -35.25 -116.83
CA HIS A 1088 18.76 -35.58 -118.21
C HIS A 1088 19.71 -36.65 -118.78
N THR A 1089 21.02 -36.53 -118.55
CA THR A 1089 22.00 -37.52 -119.02
C THR A 1089 21.83 -38.87 -118.31
N ASP A 1090 21.52 -38.86 -117.02
CA ASP A 1090 21.25 -40.07 -116.24
C ASP A 1090 19.98 -40.77 -116.73
N ALA A 1091 18.93 -40.00 -117.06
CA ALA A 1091 17.72 -40.53 -117.68
C ALA A 1091 17.98 -41.15 -119.06
N LEU A 1092 18.83 -40.53 -119.89
CA LEU A 1092 19.24 -41.10 -121.18
C LEU A 1092 20.00 -42.43 -121.03
N ASN A 1093 20.85 -42.53 -120.00
CA ASN A 1093 21.54 -43.77 -119.65
C ASN A 1093 20.57 -44.86 -119.17
N LEU A 1094 19.64 -44.51 -118.29
CA LEU A 1094 18.61 -45.42 -117.81
C LEU A 1094 17.76 -45.95 -118.98
N MET A 1095 17.35 -45.06 -119.89
CA MET A 1095 16.63 -45.41 -121.12
C MET A 1095 17.44 -46.39 -121.99
N ALA A 1096 18.73 -46.12 -122.21
CA ALA A 1096 19.60 -46.99 -123.01
C ALA A 1096 19.74 -48.39 -122.41
N ASN A 1097 19.88 -48.47 -121.09
CA ASN A 1097 19.98 -49.75 -120.37
C ASN A 1097 18.67 -50.55 -120.43
N LEU A 1098 17.52 -49.90 -120.29
CA LEU A 1098 16.22 -50.56 -120.36
C LEU A 1098 15.86 -51.02 -121.77
N ALA A 1099 16.34 -50.32 -122.81
CA ALA A 1099 16.10 -50.65 -124.21
C ALA A 1099 17.06 -51.71 -124.78
N ALA A 1100 18.07 -52.15 -124.02
CA ALA A 1100 19.02 -53.17 -124.46
C ALA A 1100 18.37 -54.57 -124.50
N PRO A 1101 18.64 -55.40 -125.52
CA PRO A 1101 18.06 -56.75 -125.64
C PRO A 1101 18.50 -57.66 -124.48
N LYS A 1102 17.56 -58.46 -123.94
CA LYS A 1102 17.84 -59.46 -122.90
C LYS A 1102 18.55 -60.69 -123.50
N GLN A 1103 19.54 -61.24 -122.79
CA GLN A 1103 20.41 -62.33 -123.24
C GLN A 1103 19.64 -63.64 -123.51
N GLU A 1104 19.91 -64.27 -124.65
CA GLU A 1104 19.77 -65.72 -124.88
C GLU A 1104 21.19 -66.34 -124.99
N ASP A 1105 21.38 -67.52 -124.40
CA ASP A 1105 22.69 -68.15 -124.18
C ASP A 1105 23.50 -68.36 -125.47
N GLY A 1106 24.78 -67.96 -125.44
CA GLY A 1106 25.81 -68.42 -126.38
C GLY A 1106 26.36 -67.43 -127.42
N LYS A 1107 25.99 -66.13 -127.38
CA LYS A 1107 26.67 -65.08 -128.19
C LYS A 1107 27.17 -63.92 -127.32
N VAL A 1108 28.36 -63.42 -127.66
CA VAL A 1108 29.06 -62.31 -126.99
C VAL A 1108 28.20 -61.05 -126.98
N LYS A 1109 28.07 -60.43 -125.81
CA LYS A 1109 27.22 -59.25 -125.52
C LYS A 1109 27.71 -58.03 -126.33
N GLU A 1110 26.87 -57.44 -127.17
CA GLU A 1110 27.15 -56.10 -127.71
C GLU A 1110 27.08 -55.07 -126.57
N PRO A 1111 28.06 -54.15 -126.44
CA PRO A 1111 28.07 -53.17 -125.37
C PRO A 1111 26.89 -52.20 -125.49
N VAL A 1112 26.16 -51.97 -124.40
CA VAL A 1112 25.06 -51.00 -124.34
C VAL A 1112 25.62 -49.58 -124.44
N ALA A 1113 25.06 -48.76 -125.32
CA ALA A 1113 25.52 -47.39 -125.50
C ALA A 1113 25.31 -46.54 -124.24
N LYS A 1114 26.39 -45.94 -123.71
CA LYS A 1114 26.36 -45.05 -122.54
C LYS A 1114 26.39 -43.59 -122.98
N TYR A 1115 25.56 -42.74 -122.38
CA TYR A 1115 25.58 -41.29 -122.55
C TYR A 1115 26.50 -40.61 -121.53
N ILE A 1116 27.32 -39.66 -121.99
CA ILE A 1116 28.08 -38.73 -121.12
C ILE A 1116 27.83 -37.29 -121.55
N ARG A 1117 27.98 -36.33 -120.62
CA ARG A 1117 27.85 -34.91 -120.97
C ARG A 1117 29.09 -34.43 -121.72
N ARG A 1118 28.91 -33.46 -122.64
CA ARG A 1118 30.05 -32.79 -123.31
C ARG A 1118 31.07 -32.22 -122.32
N SER A 1119 30.62 -31.71 -121.17
CA SER A 1119 31.49 -31.14 -120.13
C SER A 1119 32.33 -32.18 -119.38
N GLN A 1120 32.04 -33.47 -119.53
CA GLN A 1120 32.83 -34.56 -118.94
C GLN A 1120 33.92 -35.06 -119.90
N ILE A 1121 33.97 -34.55 -121.13
CA ILE A 1121 35.01 -34.90 -122.08
C ILE A 1121 36.18 -33.96 -121.81
N HIS A 1122 37.25 -34.55 -121.29
CA HIS A 1122 38.52 -33.85 -121.19
C HIS A 1122 39.15 -33.76 -122.59
N VAL A 1123 39.52 -32.56 -122.97
CA VAL A 1123 40.26 -32.28 -124.21
C VAL A 1123 41.69 -32.06 -123.79
N ASP A 1124 42.57 -32.98 -124.17
CA ASP A 1124 44.01 -32.86 -123.93
C ASP A 1124 44.54 -31.77 -124.87
N TYR A 1125 44.72 -30.55 -124.36
CA TYR A 1125 45.25 -29.41 -125.09
C TYR A 1125 46.22 -28.64 -124.20
N ASP A 1126 47.45 -28.44 -124.69
CA ASP A 1126 48.58 -28.00 -123.87
C ASP A 1126 48.56 -26.50 -123.48
N LYS A 1127 47.68 -25.69 -124.09
CA LYS A 1127 47.55 -24.25 -123.77
C LYS A 1127 46.30 -23.97 -122.94
N ASN A 1128 46.42 -23.07 -121.97
CA ASN A 1128 45.34 -22.71 -121.06
C ASN A 1128 44.44 -21.57 -121.58
N GLU A 1129 44.82 -20.90 -122.67
CA GLU A 1129 44.09 -19.79 -123.29
C GLU A 1129 44.21 -19.82 -124.82
N LEU A 1130 43.13 -19.44 -125.52
CA LEU A 1130 43.09 -19.35 -126.99
C LEU A 1130 43.26 -17.88 -127.37
N VAL A 1131 44.45 -17.50 -127.84
CA VAL A 1131 44.81 -16.09 -128.12
C VAL A 1131 45.01 -15.81 -129.61
N SER A 1132 45.11 -16.84 -130.44
CA SER A 1132 45.22 -16.73 -131.89
C SER A 1132 44.21 -17.63 -132.61
N GLU A 1133 43.95 -17.33 -133.88
CA GLU A 1133 43.08 -18.15 -134.74
C GLU A 1133 43.63 -19.58 -134.90
N GLU A 1134 44.95 -19.74 -134.91
CA GLU A 1134 45.61 -21.04 -134.95
C GLU A 1134 45.34 -21.84 -133.67
N ASP A 1135 45.39 -21.20 -132.49
CA ASP A 1135 45.03 -21.86 -131.22
C ASP A 1135 43.59 -22.38 -131.23
N VAL A 1136 42.65 -21.61 -131.78
CA VAL A 1136 41.25 -22.03 -131.89
C VAL A 1136 41.13 -23.26 -132.78
N ASN A 1137 41.77 -23.28 -133.94
CA ASN A 1137 41.72 -24.41 -134.85
C ASN A 1137 42.35 -25.67 -134.24
N ASP A 1138 43.49 -25.52 -133.57
CA ASP A 1138 44.16 -26.63 -132.88
C ASP A 1138 43.29 -27.18 -131.74
N TYR A 1139 42.66 -26.30 -130.95
CA TYR A 1139 41.75 -26.72 -129.88
C TYR A 1139 40.50 -27.41 -130.43
N VAL A 1140 39.95 -26.92 -131.55
CA VAL A 1140 38.81 -27.56 -132.22
C VAL A 1140 39.19 -28.93 -132.75
N GLU A 1141 40.40 -29.11 -133.29
CA GLU A 1141 40.90 -30.42 -133.69
C GLU A 1141 41.09 -31.36 -132.49
N ALA A 1142 41.70 -30.90 -131.41
CA ALA A 1142 41.83 -31.69 -130.17
C ALA A 1142 40.45 -32.09 -129.60
N LEU A 1143 39.48 -31.16 -129.62
CA LEU A 1143 38.11 -31.41 -129.22
C LEU A 1143 37.44 -32.45 -130.14
N ARG A 1144 37.66 -32.34 -131.46
CA ARG A 1144 37.14 -33.30 -132.45
C ARG A 1144 37.70 -34.69 -132.20
N GLU A 1145 39.01 -34.81 -131.96
CA GLU A 1145 39.65 -36.08 -131.62
C GLU A 1145 39.09 -36.68 -130.32
N ALA A 1146 38.96 -35.85 -129.26
CA ALA A 1146 38.40 -36.29 -127.99
C ALA A 1146 36.95 -36.81 -128.15
N PHE A 1147 36.14 -36.15 -128.98
CA PHE A 1147 34.76 -36.55 -129.25
C PHE A 1147 34.70 -37.85 -130.07
N LEU A 1148 35.49 -37.95 -131.14
CA LEU A 1148 35.55 -39.15 -131.98
C LEU A 1148 36.04 -40.36 -131.18
N LYS A 1149 37.02 -40.17 -130.28
CA LYS A 1149 37.49 -41.23 -129.36
C LYS A 1149 36.35 -41.82 -128.53
N ARG A 1150 35.50 -40.97 -127.94
CA ARG A 1150 34.36 -41.44 -127.14
C ARG A 1150 33.29 -42.12 -128.00
N ILE A 1151 33.02 -41.61 -129.20
CA ILE A 1151 32.08 -42.24 -130.13
C ILE A 1151 32.57 -43.64 -130.54
N ASN A 1152 33.88 -43.80 -130.79
CA ASN A 1152 34.49 -45.11 -131.11
C ASN A 1152 34.42 -46.11 -129.94
N GLU A 1153 34.36 -45.63 -128.68
CA GLU A 1153 34.13 -46.44 -127.47
C GLU A 1153 32.64 -46.83 -127.29
N ASN A 1154 31.78 -46.57 -128.27
CA ASN A 1154 30.31 -46.71 -128.21
C ASN A 1154 29.65 -45.82 -127.12
N ILE A 1155 30.29 -44.69 -126.78
CA ILE A 1155 29.75 -43.68 -125.88
C ILE A 1155 29.08 -42.58 -126.70
N LYS A 1156 27.82 -42.28 -126.37
CA LYS A 1156 27.05 -41.18 -126.97
C LYS A 1156 27.27 -39.89 -126.19
N ILE A 1157 27.57 -38.81 -126.89
CA ILE A 1157 27.83 -37.52 -126.23
C ILE A 1157 26.52 -36.74 -126.18
N ASN A 1158 26.05 -36.43 -124.97
CA ASN A 1158 24.93 -35.52 -124.74
C ASN A 1158 25.42 -34.07 -124.81
N LEU A 1159 24.90 -33.32 -125.77
CA LEU A 1159 25.21 -31.90 -125.99
C LEU A 1159 24.30 -30.95 -125.20
N LYS A 1160 23.20 -31.47 -124.62
CA LYS A 1160 22.21 -30.71 -123.83
C LYS A 1160 22.55 -30.60 -122.35
#